data_AF-A0A1H9N753-F1
#
_entry.id   AF-A0A1H9N753-F1
#
_cell.length_a   1.000
_cell.length_b   1.000
_cell.length_c   1.000
_cell.angle_alpha   90.00
_cell.angle_beta   90.00
_cell.angle_gamma   90.00
#
_symmetry.space_group_name_H-M   'P 1'
#
loop_
_entity.id
_entity.type
_entity.pdbx_description
1 polymer ?
#
loop_
_entity_poly.entity_id
_entity_poly.type
_entity_poly.pdbx_seq_one_letter_code
_entity_poly.pdbx_strand_id
1 'polypeptide(L)'
;MKKRIVGLLLALNMVCLAGCTAANSGGQGSLAQGESTQQAALEASADSSVNASDSSAAASTQPADNTSIYEKEWYKEAIKSGLLSTGTNGRLENFVNKLRNGEKVTIAMIGGSITEGGGVKDTTKSYCDQFITMLGEQYPDAEIEYVNAGVGGTPSALGIMRYDKDVTSLCSETPDLVVVEFAVNDYEEPTEGRAYESLVRQILEEDDETAVMLMFAVFKSKWNLEDLYIPVGNLYGLPMVSVKDGTAAAFESGDLSDSLYFSDEYHPTALGHKIMADTMMNLINEIDSKIKTKTATDKIAPVPETYYYSPDFLNMKLVTSKDSNGAKVSTGSFTLTDTEVHQSVRSDEVTFPDNWSRDVSGNEPFILEANCKNILLDYKAANNSEYGEAEVYVDGELMLTIDANRADGWNNNNVEIAFDDSKVSSHKLEIKMAEGSEDKKFTILAIAYSDEEMNLAQDRSAKAAASELAGTTMLDVYKDSFKLGVALPNNVFNSMTDFDTAVKDNFNSITCENEMKPESLLDKEASASGLPDSYYEPAVHFDNCQPSIEYCEENGIQMRLHTLVWHSQTPRWFFTEDYTDDGELVDRETMLKRMESYIKSVLTYFEKEHPGLIYAVDVVNEAFDVGDGDENGIRQKNNLWYEVVGPDYYVRAFEYANKYASDEMTLFYNDYSCMWKGDLILENLSEVKEKGWIDGIGMQSHLSTSDDIDKFLETAKSFLEAGYEVQGTELDIGVKSSTNAEYQKQADLYKAYFEGMLELKNQGYNVTSITVWGIDDAHTWRSGEDPLLFDKDLKKKDAYYAIIEDYES
;
A
#
# COMPACT_ATOMS: atom_id res chain seq x y z
N MET A 1 42.64 23.15 15.05
CA MET A 1 43.12 22.16 16.05
C MET A 1 42.37 20.86 15.82
N LYS A 2 43.01 19.70 16.03
CA LYS A 2 42.48 18.32 16.18
C LYS A 2 41.08 18.02 15.59
N LYS A 3 40.91 17.35 14.44
CA LYS A 3 41.27 15.97 13.99
C LYS A 3 40.13 14.94 14.15
N ARG A 4 39.86 14.25 13.02
CA ARG A 4 39.04 13.04 12.79
C ARG A 4 39.12 11.96 13.89
N ILE A 5 38.10 11.11 13.97
CA ILE A 5 38.20 9.65 13.76
C ILE A 5 36.79 9.07 13.45
N VAL A 6 36.73 8.15 12.49
CA VAL A 6 35.57 7.30 12.13
C VAL A 6 35.79 5.91 12.76
N GLY A 7 34.73 5.18 13.12
CA GLY A 7 34.89 3.79 13.54
C GLY A 7 33.59 3.04 13.85
N LEU A 8 33.28 2.08 12.97
CA LEU A 8 32.56 0.80 13.18
C LEU A 8 31.51 0.69 14.31
N LEU A 9 30.32 0.20 13.93
CA LEU A 9 29.57 -0.73 14.76
C LEU A 9 28.94 -1.83 13.89
N LEU A 10 29.49 -3.04 14.02
CA LEU A 10 29.00 -4.27 13.41
C LEU A 10 28.23 -5.06 14.48
N ALA A 11 27.24 -5.83 14.06
CA ALA A 11 26.25 -6.51 14.91
C ALA A 11 26.81 -7.26 16.15
N LEU A 12 26.04 -7.27 17.24
CA LEU A 12 26.15 -8.31 18.26
C LEU A 12 24.77 -8.77 18.77
N ASN A 13 24.62 -10.09 18.88
CA ASN A 13 23.36 -10.78 19.19
C ASN A 13 22.84 -10.61 20.62
N MET A 14 21.53 -10.85 20.78
CA MET A 14 20.89 -11.22 22.05
C MET A 14 21.65 -12.32 22.81
N VAL A 15 21.74 -12.19 24.14
CA VAL A 15 22.05 -13.31 25.05
C VAL A 15 21.28 -13.20 26.38
N CYS A 16 20.64 -14.31 26.76
CA CYS A 16 20.17 -14.73 28.10
C CYS A 16 18.95 -14.07 28.76
N LEU A 17 17.91 -14.90 28.94
CA LEU A 17 17.63 -15.51 30.26
C LEU A 17 17.23 -17.00 30.07
N ALA A 18 17.32 -17.83 31.12
CA ALA A 18 17.45 -19.29 30.96
C ALA A 18 16.79 -20.16 32.06
N GLY A 19 16.53 -21.43 31.72
CA GLY A 19 16.08 -22.55 32.57
C GLY A 19 14.77 -23.18 32.06
N CYS A 20 14.50 -24.50 32.08
CA CYS A 20 15.17 -25.73 32.57
C CYS A 20 14.44 -26.96 31.91
N THR A 21 14.90 -28.23 31.82
CA THR A 21 16.13 -28.96 32.23
C THR A 21 16.20 -30.35 31.57
N ALA A 22 17.40 -30.81 31.14
CA ALA A 22 17.80 -32.23 30.94
C ALA A 22 17.11 -33.05 29.79
N ALA A 23 17.69 -34.07 29.15
CA ALA A 23 19.01 -34.73 29.25
C ALA A 23 19.39 -35.53 27.97
N ASN A 24 20.68 -35.90 27.89
CA ASN A 24 21.25 -37.12 27.27
C ASN A 24 21.45 -37.30 25.73
N SER A 25 22.75 -37.20 25.39
CA SER A 25 23.57 -38.25 24.75
C SER A 25 23.43 -38.61 23.25
N GLY A 26 24.47 -38.25 22.50
CA GLY A 26 25.30 -39.24 21.79
C GLY A 26 25.29 -39.20 20.26
N GLY A 27 26.48 -39.08 19.65
CA GLY A 27 26.68 -39.32 18.21
C GLY A 27 27.76 -38.44 17.59
N GLN A 28 29.00 -38.94 17.49
CA GLN A 28 30.02 -38.31 16.64
C GLN A 28 29.79 -38.70 15.17
N GLY A 29 29.88 -37.72 14.27
CA GLY A 29 29.92 -37.94 12.82
C GLY A 29 30.64 -36.78 12.16
N SER A 30 31.90 -36.99 11.76
CA SER A 30 32.66 -36.00 10.99
C SER A 30 32.22 -35.98 9.53
N LEU A 31 32.37 -34.85 8.85
CA LEU A 31 32.94 -34.79 7.51
C LEU A 31 33.55 -33.41 7.24
N ALA A 32 34.50 -33.34 6.31
CA ALA A 32 35.39 -32.20 6.09
C ALA A 32 35.16 -31.54 4.70
N GLN A 33 35.94 -30.48 4.46
CA GLN A 33 35.99 -29.59 3.29
C GLN A 33 36.14 -30.27 1.92
N GLY A 34 35.81 -29.51 0.85
CA GLY A 34 36.15 -29.77 -0.56
C GLY A 34 34.98 -29.38 -1.48
N GLU A 35 34.89 -28.13 -1.96
CA GLU A 35 35.51 -27.59 -3.19
C GLU A 35 34.85 -28.01 -4.52
N SER A 36 34.36 -26.98 -5.23
CA SER A 36 34.25 -26.80 -6.69
C SER A 36 33.82 -27.95 -7.62
N THR A 37 32.77 -27.68 -8.43
CA THR A 37 32.85 -27.84 -9.90
C THR A 37 31.78 -27.00 -10.64
N GLN A 38 32.20 -25.89 -11.25
CA GLN A 38 31.58 -25.41 -12.48
C GLN A 38 32.16 -26.20 -13.66
N GLN A 39 31.37 -27.02 -14.36
CA GLN A 39 31.44 -27.14 -15.83
C GLN A 39 30.36 -28.06 -16.41
N ALA A 40 30.01 -27.78 -17.68
CA ALA A 40 29.33 -28.63 -18.66
C ALA A 40 27.81 -28.85 -18.53
N ALA A 41 27.06 -28.04 -19.29
CA ALA A 41 25.86 -28.50 -20.01
C ALA A 41 25.73 -27.71 -21.34
N LEU A 42 26.29 -28.26 -22.42
CA LEU A 42 26.06 -27.84 -23.81
C LEU A 42 25.39 -29.01 -24.53
N GLU A 43 24.44 -28.71 -25.44
CA GLU A 43 23.72 -29.65 -26.32
C GLU A 43 22.79 -30.66 -25.58
N ALA A 44 21.49 -30.82 -25.90
CA ALA A 44 20.91 -30.93 -27.23
C ALA A 44 19.38 -30.67 -27.23
N SER A 45 18.86 -30.21 -28.37
CA SER A 45 17.43 -30.12 -28.69
C SER A 45 16.88 -31.42 -29.27
N ALA A 46 15.65 -31.82 -28.92
CA ALA A 46 14.81 -32.65 -29.79
C ALA A 46 13.32 -32.49 -29.45
N ASP A 47 12.51 -32.37 -30.51
CA ASP A 47 11.05 -32.25 -30.49
C ASP A 47 10.35 -33.62 -30.50
N SER A 48 9.05 -33.62 -30.21
CA SER A 48 8.04 -34.64 -30.52
C SER A 48 7.91 -35.92 -29.66
N SER A 49 6.92 -35.87 -28.76
CA SER A 49 5.82 -36.85 -28.64
C SER A 49 6.00 -38.25 -27.99
N VAL A 50 4.89 -38.70 -27.37
CA VAL A 50 4.45 -40.10 -27.08
C VAL A 50 4.73 -40.73 -25.70
N ASN A 51 3.61 -40.95 -25.00
CA ASN A 51 3.24 -41.98 -24.01
C ASN A 51 3.86 -42.05 -22.60
N ALA A 52 2.94 -42.28 -21.65
CA ALA A 52 3.18 -42.65 -20.27
C ALA A 52 3.57 -44.13 -20.09
N SER A 53 4.38 -44.39 -19.07
CA SER A 53 4.30 -45.60 -18.23
C SER A 53 5.09 -45.41 -16.92
N ASP A 54 4.40 -45.54 -15.78
CA ASP A 54 4.88 -45.84 -14.41
C ASP A 54 6.26 -45.36 -13.92
N SER A 55 6.26 -44.55 -12.86
CA SER A 55 6.44 -45.12 -11.51
C SER A 55 5.96 -44.22 -10.37
N SER A 56 5.37 -44.86 -9.38
CA SER A 56 4.60 -44.35 -8.24
C SER A 56 5.23 -43.26 -7.36
N ALA A 57 4.52 -42.14 -7.20
CA ALA A 57 4.39 -41.38 -5.94
C ALA A 57 2.92 -40.94 -5.79
N ALA A 58 2.42 -40.74 -4.56
CA ALA A 58 0.98 -40.64 -4.30
C ALA A 58 0.35 -39.36 -4.88
N ALA A 59 -0.58 -39.51 -5.82
CA ALA A 59 -1.35 -38.42 -6.41
C ALA A 59 -2.69 -38.20 -5.67
N SER A 60 -2.94 -36.97 -5.23
CA SER A 60 -4.28 -36.49 -4.91
C SER A 60 -5.09 -36.35 -6.20
N THR A 61 -6.19 -37.08 -6.33
CA THR A 61 -7.03 -37.04 -7.54
C THR A 61 -7.93 -35.82 -7.56
N GLN A 62 -7.41 -34.69 -8.06
CA GLN A 62 -8.23 -33.71 -8.78
C GLN A 62 -8.12 -34.02 -10.29
N PRO A 63 -9.20 -33.87 -11.08
CA PRO A 63 -9.11 -34.01 -12.53
C PRO A 63 -8.20 -32.92 -13.09
N ALA A 64 -7.35 -33.27 -14.06
CA ALA A 64 -6.53 -32.29 -14.76
C ALA A 64 -7.43 -31.32 -15.54
N ASP A 65 -7.42 -30.06 -15.13
CA ASP A 65 -8.07 -28.97 -15.84
C ASP A 65 -7.29 -28.70 -17.15
N ASN A 66 -7.92 -29.01 -18.28
CA ASN A 66 -7.37 -28.82 -19.63
C ASN A 66 -7.65 -27.41 -20.19
N THR A 67 -8.22 -26.51 -19.39
CA THR A 67 -8.47 -25.11 -19.79
C THR A 67 -7.16 -24.39 -20.05
N SER A 68 -7.10 -23.60 -21.14
CA SER A 68 -5.90 -22.82 -21.47
C SER A 68 -5.57 -21.85 -20.34
N ILE A 69 -4.28 -21.60 -20.06
CA ILE A 69 -3.88 -20.68 -18.97
C ILE A 69 -4.47 -19.28 -19.16
N TYR A 70 -4.55 -18.82 -20.41
CA TYR A 70 -5.15 -17.54 -20.81
C TYR A 70 -6.68 -17.49 -20.65
N GLU A 71 -7.35 -18.63 -20.53
CA GLU A 71 -8.80 -18.74 -20.34
C GLU A 71 -9.17 -18.79 -18.85
N LYS A 72 -8.21 -18.95 -17.94
CA LYS A 72 -8.45 -19.02 -16.49
C LYS A 72 -8.84 -17.66 -15.92
N GLU A 73 -9.74 -17.67 -14.93
CA GLU A 73 -10.24 -16.44 -14.32
C GLU A 73 -9.14 -15.65 -13.59
N TRP A 74 -8.21 -16.32 -12.89
CA TRP A 74 -7.07 -15.63 -12.26
C TRP A 74 -6.20 -14.89 -13.29
N TYR A 75 -6.07 -15.42 -14.51
CA TYR A 75 -5.27 -14.78 -15.55
C TYR A 75 -5.95 -13.48 -15.99
N LYS A 76 -7.24 -13.55 -16.33
CA LYS A 76 -8.04 -12.37 -16.72
C LYS A 76 -8.09 -11.33 -15.61
N GLU A 77 -8.26 -11.76 -14.37
CA GLU A 77 -8.31 -10.84 -13.24
C GLU A 77 -6.95 -10.21 -12.95
N ALA A 78 -5.83 -10.93 -13.17
CA ALA A 78 -4.50 -10.35 -13.04
C ALA A 78 -4.22 -9.27 -14.11
N ILE A 79 -4.63 -9.51 -15.35
CA ILE A 79 -4.56 -8.53 -16.45
C ILE A 79 -5.45 -7.31 -16.18
N LYS A 80 -6.61 -7.51 -15.56
CA LYS A 80 -7.56 -6.46 -15.20
C LYS A 80 -7.11 -5.63 -13.99
N SER A 81 -6.71 -6.29 -12.90
CA SER A 81 -6.21 -5.65 -11.68
C SER A 81 -4.87 -4.95 -11.89
N GLY A 82 -4.11 -5.32 -12.92
CA GLY A 82 -2.85 -4.63 -13.27
C GLY A 82 -3.03 -3.25 -13.94
N LEU A 83 -4.26 -2.77 -14.15
CA LEU A 83 -4.53 -1.42 -14.64
C LEU A 83 -4.69 -0.46 -13.45
N LEU A 84 -3.65 0.33 -13.15
CA LEU A 84 -3.68 1.34 -12.07
C LEU A 84 -4.38 2.63 -12.52
N SER A 85 -4.08 3.12 -13.71
CA SER A 85 -4.63 4.37 -14.23
C SER A 85 -4.71 4.36 -15.75
N THR A 86 -5.77 4.93 -16.32
CA THR A 86 -5.82 5.22 -17.77
C THR A 86 -5.24 6.60 -18.11
N GLY A 87 -4.85 7.38 -17.10
CA GLY A 87 -4.34 8.74 -17.24
C GLY A 87 -5.38 9.78 -17.65
N THR A 88 -4.89 10.98 -17.94
CA THR A 88 -5.64 12.04 -18.63
C THR A 88 -5.62 11.74 -20.13
N ASN A 89 -6.71 11.18 -20.64
CA ASN A 89 -6.62 10.25 -21.77
C ASN A 89 -6.28 10.89 -23.14
N GLY A 90 -6.18 12.21 -23.28
CA GLY A 90 -6.07 12.88 -24.59
C GLY A 90 -4.94 12.36 -25.50
N ARG A 91 -3.73 12.19 -24.97
CA ARG A 91 -2.57 11.69 -25.73
C ARG A 91 -2.75 10.22 -26.14
N LEU A 92 -3.13 9.36 -25.20
CA LEU A 92 -3.33 7.93 -25.47
C LEU A 92 -4.57 7.67 -26.35
N GLU A 93 -5.63 8.48 -26.23
CA GLU A 93 -6.76 8.46 -27.16
C GLU A 93 -6.34 8.88 -28.58
N ASN A 94 -5.44 9.85 -28.75
CA ASN A 94 -4.91 10.23 -30.06
C ASN A 94 -4.06 9.10 -30.69
N PHE A 95 -3.17 8.47 -29.93
CA PHE A 95 -2.44 7.27 -30.36
C PHE A 95 -3.37 6.14 -30.82
N VAL A 96 -4.39 5.80 -30.02
CA VAL A 96 -5.37 4.76 -30.38
C VAL A 96 -6.22 5.19 -31.59
N ASN A 97 -6.54 6.48 -31.76
CA ASN A 97 -7.23 6.95 -32.95
C ASN A 97 -6.37 6.83 -34.23
N LYS A 98 -5.05 7.12 -34.17
CA LYS A 98 -4.14 6.88 -35.30
C LYS A 98 -4.13 5.41 -35.72
N LEU A 99 -4.00 4.49 -34.75
CA LEU A 99 -4.13 3.05 -34.97
C LEU A 99 -5.47 2.66 -35.63
N ARG A 100 -6.60 3.19 -35.12
CA ARG A 100 -7.95 2.94 -35.66
C ARG A 100 -8.16 3.47 -37.08
N ASN A 101 -7.43 4.50 -37.48
CA ASN A 101 -7.51 5.13 -38.80
C ASN A 101 -6.61 4.45 -39.85
N GLY A 102 -5.75 3.51 -39.45
CA GLY A 102 -4.71 2.95 -40.33
C GLY A 102 -3.58 3.95 -40.61
N GLU A 103 -3.35 4.90 -39.71
CA GLU A 103 -2.21 5.81 -39.79
C GLU A 103 -0.93 5.09 -39.37
N LYS A 104 0.23 5.65 -39.75
CA LYS A 104 1.50 5.21 -39.21
C LYS A 104 1.59 5.65 -37.75
N VAL A 105 2.09 4.78 -36.87
CA VAL A 105 2.48 5.12 -35.51
C VAL A 105 3.89 4.64 -35.19
N THR A 106 4.60 5.39 -34.36
CA THR A 106 5.93 5.09 -33.87
C THR A 106 5.89 4.83 -32.37
N ILE A 107 6.41 3.69 -31.93
CA ILE A 107 6.38 3.27 -30.52
C ILE A 107 7.82 3.06 -30.03
N ALA A 108 8.15 3.61 -28.87
CA ALA A 108 9.41 3.33 -28.18
C ALA A 108 9.16 2.69 -26.81
N MET A 109 10.08 1.84 -26.36
CA MET A 109 10.06 1.31 -24.99
C MET A 109 11.47 1.42 -24.40
N ILE A 110 11.59 2.15 -23.30
CA ILE A 110 12.86 2.42 -22.62
C ILE A 110 12.82 1.88 -21.19
N GLY A 111 13.86 1.13 -20.82
CA GLY A 111 13.91 0.46 -19.54
C GLY A 111 15.13 -0.42 -19.33
N GLY A 112 15.05 -1.31 -18.35
CA GLY A 112 16.12 -2.23 -17.96
C GLY A 112 16.20 -3.53 -18.77
N SER A 113 16.65 -4.60 -18.12
CA SER A 113 16.83 -5.92 -18.75
C SER A 113 15.53 -6.60 -19.13
N ILE A 114 14.43 -6.30 -18.45
CA ILE A 114 13.11 -6.88 -18.79
C ILE A 114 12.62 -6.28 -20.10
N THR A 115 12.67 -4.95 -20.25
CA THR A 115 12.43 -4.23 -21.52
C THR A 115 13.29 -4.78 -22.67
N GLU A 116 14.56 -5.07 -22.41
CA GLU A 116 15.48 -5.60 -23.43
C GLU A 116 15.08 -7.00 -23.94
N GLY A 117 14.40 -7.79 -23.11
CA GLY A 117 13.99 -9.17 -23.40
C GLY A 117 14.64 -10.24 -22.51
N GLY A 118 15.18 -9.85 -21.36
CA GLY A 118 15.78 -10.77 -20.38
C GLY A 118 14.82 -11.90 -19.96
N GLY A 119 15.36 -13.10 -19.75
CA GLY A 119 14.61 -14.30 -19.36
C GLY A 119 14.06 -15.14 -20.52
N VAL A 120 14.03 -14.61 -21.76
CA VAL A 120 13.68 -15.37 -22.97
C VAL A 120 14.85 -15.50 -23.93
N LYS A 121 14.92 -16.65 -24.63
CA LYS A 121 15.92 -16.89 -25.70
C LYS A 121 15.46 -16.48 -27.09
N ASP A 122 14.15 -16.40 -27.26
CA ASP A 122 13.48 -15.92 -28.46
C ASP A 122 12.92 -14.54 -28.09
N THR A 123 13.54 -13.47 -28.58
CA THR A 123 13.17 -12.10 -28.24
C THR A 123 11.75 -11.75 -28.71
N THR A 124 11.16 -12.49 -29.65
CA THR A 124 9.73 -12.37 -30.00
C THR A 124 8.78 -12.80 -28.87
N LYS A 125 9.34 -13.30 -27.75
CA LYS A 125 8.64 -13.60 -26.49
C LYS A 125 8.93 -12.60 -25.38
N SER A 126 9.60 -11.47 -25.67
CA SER A 126 9.61 -10.32 -24.78
C SER A 126 8.20 -9.74 -24.65
N TYR A 127 7.90 -8.98 -23.61
CA TYR A 127 6.61 -8.32 -23.50
C TYR A 127 6.44 -7.26 -24.60
N CYS A 128 7.53 -6.61 -24.97
CA CYS A 128 7.56 -5.56 -25.98
C CYS A 128 7.16 -6.09 -27.36
N ASP A 129 7.83 -7.13 -27.85
CA ASP A 129 7.53 -7.73 -29.15
C ASP A 129 6.13 -8.38 -29.16
N GLN A 130 5.68 -8.93 -28.04
CA GLN A 130 4.32 -9.47 -27.91
C GLN A 130 3.26 -8.36 -27.95
N PHE A 131 3.47 -7.23 -27.26
CA PHE A 131 2.58 -6.07 -27.30
C PHE A 131 2.46 -5.50 -28.72
N ILE A 132 3.59 -5.31 -29.41
CA ILE A 132 3.62 -4.82 -30.80
C ILE A 132 2.95 -5.80 -31.77
N THR A 133 3.16 -7.12 -31.58
CA THR A 133 2.47 -8.16 -32.35
C THR A 133 0.96 -8.08 -32.15
N MET A 134 0.50 -7.98 -30.90
CA MET A 134 -0.93 -7.89 -30.56
C MET A 134 -1.59 -6.60 -31.06
N LEU A 135 -0.89 -5.46 -31.00
CA LEU A 135 -1.36 -4.22 -31.62
C LEU A 135 -1.53 -4.39 -33.14
N GLY A 136 -0.55 -4.98 -33.83
CA GLY A 136 -0.64 -5.23 -35.28
C GLY A 136 -1.74 -6.23 -35.66
N GLU A 137 -2.04 -7.21 -34.81
CA GLU A 137 -3.17 -8.13 -34.99
C GLU A 137 -4.52 -7.43 -34.78
N GLN A 138 -4.61 -6.49 -33.84
CA GLN A 138 -5.82 -5.73 -33.53
C GLN A 138 -6.09 -4.58 -34.51
N TYR A 139 -5.05 -3.95 -35.03
CA TYR A 139 -5.09 -2.80 -35.95
C TYR A 139 -4.33 -3.10 -37.26
N PRO A 140 -4.78 -4.09 -38.07
CA PRO A 140 -4.03 -4.61 -39.21
C PRO A 140 -3.90 -3.64 -40.41
N ASP A 141 -4.63 -2.52 -40.38
CA ASP A 141 -4.52 -1.45 -41.39
C ASP A 141 -3.49 -0.37 -41.01
N ALA A 142 -2.94 -0.38 -39.79
CA ALA A 142 -1.95 0.58 -39.31
C ALA A 142 -0.50 0.14 -39.59
N GLU A 143 0.39 1.10 -39.85
CA GLU A 143 1.84 0.84 -39.97
C GLU A 143 2.50 1.13 -38.62
N ILE A 144 2.99 0.09 -37.93
CA ILE A 144 3.62 0.24 -36.62
C ILE A 144 5.14 0.17 -36.76
N GLU A 145 5.80 1.29 -36.48
CA GLU A 145 7.24 1.37 -36.23
C GLU A 145 7.53 1.16 -34.74
N TYR A 146 8.59 0.42 -34.42
CA TYR A 146 8.92 0.05 -33.04
C TYR A 146 10.42 0.08 -32.75
N VAL A 147 10.79 0.75 -31.66
CA VAL A 147 12.15 0.79 -31.09
C VAL A 147 12.17 0.16 -29.70
N ASN A 148 12.98 -0.88 -29.52
CA ASN A 148 13.35 -1.39 -28.21
C ASN A 148 14.62 -0.67 -27.74
N ALA A 149 14.49 0.14 -26.69
CA ALA A 149 15.57 0.86 -26.03
C ALA A 149 15.83 0.29 -24.61
N GLY A 150 15.63 -1.01 -24.39
CA GLY A 150 16.01 -1.68 -23.15
C GLY A 150 17.53 -1.89 -23.05
N VAL A 151 18.12 -1.67 -21.87
CA VAL A 151 19.54 -1.96 -21.59
C VAL A 151 19.69 -2.64 -20.23
N GLY A 152 20.25 -3.84 -20.21
CA GLY A 152 20.22 -4.72 -19.06
C GLY A 152 20.97 -4.22 -17.82
N GLY A 153 20.28 -4.25 -16.67
CA GLY A 153 20.84 -3.86 -15.38
C GLY A 153 21.16 -2.36 -15.28
N THR A 154 20.34 -1.50 -15.89
CA THR A 154 20.57 -0.04 -15.90
C THR A 154 19.36 0.74 -15.37
N PRO A 155 19.58 1.79 -14.57
CA PRO A 155 18.52 2.63 -14.01
C PRO A 155 18.08 3.74 -14.97
N SER A 156 17.01 4.45 -14.61
CA SER A 156 16.53 5.66 -15.29
C SER A 156 17.59 6.75 -15.38
N ALA A 157 18.56 6.80 -14.44
CA ALA A 157 19.75 7.65 -14.53
C ALA A 157 20.59 7.40 -15.80
N LEU A 158 20.68 6.16 -16.29
CA LEU A 158 21.26 5.90 -17.61
C LEU A 158 20.23 6.13 -18.72
N GLY A 159 18.95 5.85 -18.46
CA GLY A 159 17.84 6.12 -19.38
C GLY A 159 17.81 7.57 -19.88
N ILE A 160 17.90 8.55 -18.98
CA ILE A 160 17.94 9.99 -19.33
C ILE A 160 19.23 10.36 -20.09
N MET A 161 20.37 9.75 -19.78
CA MET A 161 21.63 9.98 -20.52
C MET A 161 21.55 9.53 -21.98
N ARG A 162 20.77 8.48 -22.27
CA ARG A 162 20.75 7.82 -23.59
C ARG A 162 19.45 7.99 -24.37
N TYR A 163 18.45 8.70 -23.83
CA TYR A 163 17.14 8.87 -24.47
C TYR A 163 17.27 9.35 -25.93
N ASP A 164 18.04 10.43 -26.18
CA ASP A 164 18.23 10.92 -27.54
C ASP A 164 18.96 9.93 -28.46
N LYS A 165 19.90 9.16 -27.91
CA LYS A 165 20.70 8.17 -28.65
C LYS A 165 19.88 6.93 -29.04
N ASP A 166 19.06 6.43 -28.11
CA ASP A 166 18.42 5.12 -28.20
C ASP A 166 16.92 5.17 -28.52
N VAL A 167 16.28 6.35 -28.39
CA VAL A 167 14.89 6.57 -28.77
C VAL A 167 14.83 7.52 -29.97
N THR A 168 15.07 8.81 -29.77
CA THR A 168 14.74 9.84 -30.77
C THR A 168 15.60 9.74 -32.03
N SER A 169 16.88 9.33 -31.91
CA SER A 169 17.77 9.07 -33.05
C SER A 169 17.48 7.77 -33.82
N LEU A 170 16.69 6.84 -33.26
CA LEU A 170 16.35 5.56 -33.88
C LEU A 170 14.94 5.55 -34.48
N CYS A 171 14.04 6.37 -33.96
CA CYS A 171 12.72 6.61 -34.52
C CYS A 171 12.78 7.51 -35.77
N SER A 172 11.94 7.24 -36.77
CA SER A 172 11.88 8.07 -37.99
C SER A 172 11.04 9.35 -37.85
N GLU A 173 10.16 9.38 -36.85
CA GLU A 173 9.33 10.51 -36.41
C GLU A 173 9.30 10.51 -34.86
N THR A 174 8.79 11.55 -34.20
CA THR A 174 8.60 11.53 -32.74
C THR A 174 7.69 10.35 -32.33
N PRO A 175 7.99 9.62 -31.24
CA PRO A 175 7.14 8.49 -30.83
C PRO A 175 5.73 8.95 -30.48
N ASP A 176 4.70 8.28 -30.98
CA ASP A 176 3.32 8.50 -30.54
C ASP A 176 3.07 7.90 -29.14
N LEU A 177 3.85 6.88 -28.78
CA LEU A 177 3.82 6.22 -27.48
C LEU A 177 5.24 5.88 -27.03
N VAL A 178 5.62 6.30 -25.82
CA VAL A 178 6.80 5.82 -25.09
C VAL A 178 6.36 5.04 -23.84
N VAL A 179 6.90 3.85 -23.66
CA VAL A 179 6.72 3.05 -22.43
C VAL A 179 7.98 3.15 -21.59
N VAL A 180 7.82 3.47 -20.31
CA VAL A 180 8.93 3.66 -19.34
C VAL A 180 8.86 2.58 -18.27
N GLU A 181 9.93 1.78 -18.15
CA GLU A 181 10.00 0.60 -17.28
C GLU A 181 11.35 0.56 -16.53
N PHE A 182 11.38 1.12 -15.32
CA PHE A 182 12.57 1.15 -14.45
C PHE A 182 12.28 0.82 -12.98
N ALA A 183 11.03 0.51 -12.61
CA ALA A 183 10.62 0.33 -11.21
C ALA A 183 11.33 -0.83 -10.48
N VAL A 184 11.94 -1.76 -11.20
CA VAL A 184 12.78 -2.83 -10.59
C VAL A 184 14.28 -2.57 -10.73
N ASN A 185 14.69 -1.50 -11.42
CA ASN A 185 16.08 -1.17 -11.71
C ASN A 185 16.63 0.03 -10.92
N ASP A 186 15.76 0.94 -10.48
CA ASP A 186 16.16 2.20 -9.82
C ASP A 186 16.50 2.06 -8.33
N TYR A 187 16.63 0.83 -7.82
CA TYR A 187 17.06 0.59 -6.45
C TYR A 187 18.51 1.04 -6.25
N GLU A 188 18.74 1.92 -5.27
CA GLU A 188 20.04 2.56 -4.99
C GLU A 188 20.60 3.40 -6.17
N GLU A 189 19.76 3.84 -7.11
CA GLU A 189 20.20 4.78 -8.16
C GLU A 189 20.49 6.19 -7.57
N PRO A 190 21.55 6.89 -8.01
CA PRO A 190 22.10 8.03 -7.29
C PRO A 190 21.28 9.33 -7.36
N THR A 191 20.27 9.43 -8.23
CA THR A 191 19.51 10.67 -8.43
C THR A 191 18.27 10.80 -7.55
N GLU A 192 17.91 9.77 -6.78
CA GLU A 192 16.72 9.70 -5.92
C GLU A 192 15.40 9.96 -6.66
N GLY A 193 15.24 9.38 -7.87
CA GLY A 193 14.04 9.49 -8.71
C GLY A 193 13.99 10.72 -9.60
N ARG A 194 14.96 11.64 -9.48
CA ARG A 194 15.06 12.84 -10.33
C ARG A 194 15.29 12.52 -11.80
N ALA A 195 16.10 11.51 -12.11
CA ALA A 195 16.29 11.06 -13.49
C ALA A 195 15.03 10.44 -14.09
N TYR A 196 14.26 9.67 -13.30
CA TYR A 196 12.98 9.10 -13.74
C TYR A 196 11.98 10.21 -14.11
N GLU A 197 11.82 11.22 -13.24
CA GLU A 197 10.97 12.37 -13.54
C GLU A 197 11.50 13.20 -14.72
N SER A 198 12.83 13.42 -14.80
CA SER A 198 13.46 14.11 -15.93
C SER A 198 13.15 13.41 -17.26
N LEU A 199 13.24 12.07 -17.30
CA LEU A 199 12.93 11.28 -18.49
C LEU A 199 11.46 11.38 -18.89
N VAL A 200 10.55 11.15 -17.94
CA VAL A 200 9.10 11.30 -18.17
C VAL A 200 8.77 12.69 -18.72
N ARG A 201 9.37 13.73 -18.13
CA ARG A 201 9.15 15.11 -18.52
C ARG A 201 9.76 15.46 -19.88
N GLN A 202 10.98 15.00 -20.19
CA GLN A 202 11.63 15.24 -21.49
C GLN A 202 10.78 14.70 -22.63
N ILE A 203 10.24 13.48 -22.48
CA ILE A 203 9.36 12.87 -23.49
C ILE A 203 8.10 13.74 -23.73
N LEU A 204 7.49 14.27 -22.67
CA LEU A 204 6.28 15.09 -22.76
C LEU A 204 6.53 16.52 -23.27
N GLU A 205 7.75 17.05 -23.11
CA GLU A 205 8.14 18.38 -23.59
C GLU A 205 8.70 18.36 -25.04
N GLU A 206 9.09 17.19 -25.55
CA GLU A 206 9.56 17.02 -26.94
C GLU A 206 8.41 17.11 -27.96
N ASP A 207 7.26 16.49 -27.65
CA ASP A 207 6.04 16.54 -28.46
C ASP A 207 4.79 16.47 -27.57
N ASP A 208 3.96 17.52 -27.61
CA ASP A 208 2.73 17.63 -26.82
C ASP A 208 1.75 16.46 -27.06
N GLU A 209 1.83 15.78 -28.21
CA GLU A 209 0.95 14.67 -28.59
C GLU A 209 1.42 13.29 -28.08
N THR A 210 2.68 13.13 -27.66
CA THR A 210 3.29 11.83 -27.30
C THR A 210 2.74 11.25 -26.00
N ALA A 211 2.10 10.08 -26.07
CA ALA A 211 1.66 9.37 -24.88
C ALA A 211 2.86 8.76 -24.11
N VAL A 212 2.87 8.89 -22.79
CA VAL A 212 3.82 8.20 -21.91
C VAL A 212 3.06 7.19 -21.05
N MET A 213 3.45 5.92 -21.11
CA MET A 213 2.89 4.83 -20.30
C MET A 213 3.91 4.35 -19.29
N LEU A 214 3.58 4.39 -18.00
CA LEU A 214 4.44 3.82 -16.97
C LEU A 214 4.11 2.33 -16.81
N MET A 215 5.13 1.48 -16.93
CA MET A 215 5.05 0.03 -16.74
C MET A 215 5.84 -0.36 -15.50
N PHE A 216 5.16 -0.93 -14.51
CA PHE A 216 5.78 -1.38 -13.27
C PHE A 216 5.92 -2.91 -13.30
N ALA A 217 7.10 -3.38 -13.69
CA ALA A 217 7.51 -4.77 -13.57
C ALA A 217 7.64 -5.20 -12.10
N VAL A 218 7.83 -6.50 -11.85
CA VAL A 218 7.96 -7.07 -10.51
C VAL A 218 9.05 -8.14 -10.49
N PHE A 219 9.87 -8.17 -9.42
CA PHE A 219 10.85 -9.23 -9.19
C PHE A 219 10.24 -10.44 -8.47
N LYS A 220 10.99 -11.56 -8.41
CA LYS A 220 10.51 -12.78 -7.74
C LYS A 220 10.26 -12.59 -6.25
N SER A 221 10.96 -11.64 -5.62
CA SER A 221 10.71 -11.13 -4.27
C SER A 221 9.36 -10.42 -4.07
N LYS A 222 8.56 -10.22 -5.13
CA LYS A 222 7.28 -9.47 -5.14
C LYS A 222 7.44 -7.96 -4.85
N TRP A 223 8.62 -7.43 -5.16
CA TRP A 223 9.01 -6.06 -4.85
C TRP A 223 9.37 -5.26 -6.13
N ASN A 224 9.08 -3.95 -6.10
CA ASN A 224 9.50 -2.92 -7.04
C ASN A 224 9.45 -1.53 -6.33
N LEU A 225 9.66 -0.44 -7.09
CA LEU A 225 9.60 0.96 -6.65
C LEU A 225 8.36 1.71 -7.18
N GLU A 226 7.25 1.03 -7.48
CA GLU A 226 6.10 1.71 -8.11
C GLU A 226 5.48 2.79 -7.21
N ASP A 227 5.51 2.62 -5.90
CA ASP A 227 5.03 3.61 -4.92
C ASP A 227 5.81 4.95 -5.00
N LEU A 228 7.04 4.95 -5.52
CA LEU A 228 7.81 6.16 -5.79
C LEU A 228 7.38 6.86 -7.08
N TYR A 229 6.86 6.12 -8.07
CA TYR A 229 6.58 6.60 -9.42
C TYR A 229 5.09 6.78 -9.73
N ILE A 230 4.18 6.21 -8.94
CA ILE A 230 2.75 6.53 -8.96
C ILE A 230 2.50 8.04 -8.74
N PRO A 231 3.16 8.73 -7.78
CA PRO A 231 3.04 10.19 -7.64
C PRO A 231 3.48 10.97 -8.88
N VAL A 232 4.53 10.51 -9.59
CA VAL A 232 4.97 11.10 -10.86
C VAL A 232 3.88 10.87 -11.93
N GLY A 233 3.40 9.64 -12.09
CA GLY A 233 2.32 9.32 -13.02
C GLY A 233 1.04 10.11 -12.75
N ASN A 234 0.67 10.33 -11.49
CA ASN A 234 -0.47 11.16 -11.10
C ASN A 234 -0.26 12.64 -11.46
N LEU A 235 0.91 13.21 -11.14
CA LEU A 235 1.25 14.61 -11.46
C LEU A 235 1.17 14.91 -12.96
N TYR A 236 1.79 14.05 -13.79
CA TYR A 236 1.79 14.23 -15.25
C TYR A 236 0.51 13.66 -15.93
N GLY A 237 -0.42 13.10 -15.15
CA GLY A 237 -1.70 12.58 -15.64
C GLY A 237 -1.55 11.41 -16.59
N LEU A 238 -0.69 10.44 -16.26
CA LEU A 238 -0.24 9.37 -17.15
C LEU A 238 -1.02 8.06 -16.98
N PRO A 239 -1.19 7.28 -18.06
CA PRO A 239 -1.57 5.88 -17.97
C PRO A 239 -0.49 5.04 -17.27
N MET A 240 -0.92 4.17 -16.36
CA MET A 240 -0.04 3.34 -15.53
C MET A 240 -0.56 1.90 -15.45
N VAL A 241 0.35 0.94 -15.59
CA VAL A 241 0.07 -0.49 -15.41
C VAL A 241 1.06 -1.12 -14.43
N SER A 242 0.56 -1.86 -13.45
CA SER A 242 1.36 -2.61 -12.48
C SER A 242 1.19 -4.11 -12.67
N VAL A 243 2.32 -4.77 -12.90
CA VAL A 243 2.37 -6.23 -12.95
C VAL A 243 2.55 -6.80 -11.54
N LYS A 244 3.12 -6.04 -10.59
CA LYS A 244 3.18 -6.40 -9.17
C LYS A 244 1.78 -6.58 -8.61
N ASP A 245 0.96 -5.53 -8.66
CA ASP A 245 -0.37 -5.54 -8.06
C ASP A 245 -1.35 -6.42 -8.85
N GLY A 246 -1.26 -6.40 -10.19
CA GLY A 246 -2.04 -7.30 -11.04
C GLY A 246 -1.81 -8.78 -10.73
N THR A 247 -0.56 -9.22 -10.56
CA THR A 247 -0.26 -10.64 -10.32
C THR A 247 -0.28 -11.06 -8.85
N ALA A 248 -0.39 -10.12 -7.90
CA ALA A 248 -0.31 -10.38 -6.46
C ALA A 248 -1.25 -11.51 -5.99
N ALA A 249 -2.55 -11.40 -6.29
CA ALA A 249 -3.55 -12.40 -5.88
C ALA A 249 -3.30 -13.79 -6.50
N ALA A 250 -2.79 -13.85 -7.73
CA ALA A 250 -2.48 -15.12 -8.40
C ALA A 250 -1.21 -15.79 -7.85
N PHE A 251 -0.25 -15.01 -7.35
CA PHE A 251 0.88 -15.53 -6.59
C PHE A 251 0.46 -15.99 -5.18
N GLU A 252 -0.40 -15.24 -4.50
CA GLU A 252 -0.90 -15.58 -3.16
C GLU A 252 -1.74 -16.87 -3.16
N SER A 253 -2.63 -17.05 -4.14
CA SER A 253 -3.40 -18.29 -4.30
C SER A 253 -2.56 -19.50 -4.74
N GLY A 254 -1.37 -19.26 -5.27
CA GLY A 254 -0.51 -20.28 -5.90
C GLY A 254 -0.94 -20.69 -7.32
N ASP A 255 -1.93 -20.02 -7.91
CA ASP A 255 -2.36 -20.23 -9.30
C ASP A 255 -1.27 -19.88 -10.32
N LEU A 256 -0.50 -18.83 -10.02
CA LEU A 256 0.71 -18.42 -10.72
C LEU A 256 1.91 -18.72 -9.82
N SER A 257 2.65 -19.78 -10.10
CA SER A 257 3.88 -20.09 -9.35
C SER A 257 5.06 -19.24 -9.81
N ASP A 258 6.05 -19.05 -8.94
CA ASP A 258 7.32 -18.40 -9.29
C ASP A 258 7.96 -19.00 -10.55
N SER A 259 7.94 -20.32 -10.71
CA SER A 259 8.50 -21.02 -11.88
C SER A 259 7.69 -20.87 -13.18
N LEU A 260 6.44 -20.39 -13.09
CA LEU A 260 5.64 -20.04 -14.26
C LEU A 260 5.94 -18.60 -14.70
N TYR A 261 6.06 -17.67 -13.76
CA TYR A 261 6.32 -16.27 -14.09
C TYR A 261 7.80 -15.96 -14.33
N PHE A 262 8.74 -16.47 -13.51
CA PHE A 262 10.17 -16.11 -13.53
C PHE A 262 11.08 -17.20 -14.09
N SER A 263 12.09 -16.79 -14.87
CA SER A 263 13.18 -17.66 -15.35
C SER A 263 14.37 -17.73 -14.39
N ASP A 264 14.58 -16.67 -13.62
CA ASP A 264 15.59 -16.56 -12.56
C ASP A 264 15.01 -15.76 -11.37
N GLU A 265 15.80 -14.92 -10.68
CA GLU A 265 15.29 -14.09 -9.56
C GLU A 265 14.67 -12.76 -10.04
N TYR A 266 15.01 -12.33 -11.26
CA TYR A 266 14.71 -11.00 -11.79
C TYR A 266 13.80 -11.08 -13.03
N HIS A 267 14.09 -11.99 -13.95
CA HIS A 267 13.54 -11.94 -15.30
C HIS A 267 12.29 -12.82 -15.47
N PRO A 268 11.27 -12.36 -16.24
CA PRO A 268 10.12 -13.17 -16.57
C PRO A 268 10.43 -14.29 -17.59
N THR A 269 9.69 -15.40 -17.51
CA THR A 269 9.57 -16.37 -18.61
C THR A 269 8.76 -15.78 -19.77
N ALA A 270 8.67 -16.51 -20.89
CA ALA A 270 7.76 -16.16 -21.98
C ALA A 270 6.29 -15.96 -21.54
N LEU A 271 5.83 -16.65 -20.48
CA LEU A 271 4.49 -16.46 -19.92
C LEU A 271 4.43 -15.17 -19.08
N GLY A 272 5.44 -14.88 -18.26
CA GLY A 272 5.50 -13.63 -17.51
C GLY A 272 5.53 -12.42 -18.44
N HIS A 273 6.37 -12.45 -19.48
CA HIS A 273 6.36 -11.46 -20.56
C HIS A 273 5.01 -11.36 -21.28
N LYS A 274 4.29 -12.47 -21.49
CA LYS A 274 2.93 -12.45 -22.08
C LYS A 274 1.94 -11.74 -21.16
N ILE A 275 2.01 -11.96 -19.84
CA ILE A 275 1.20 -11.28 -18.82
C ILE A 275 1.44 -9.77 -18.88
N MET A 276 2.71 -9.33 -18.87
CA MET A 276 3.06 -7.91 -19.01
C MET A 276 2.45 -7.28 -20.28
N ALA A 277 2.57 -7.96 -21.43
CA ALA A 277 2.01 -7.51 -22.70
C ALA A 277 0.47 -7.45 -22.71
N ASP A 278 -0.21 -8.44 -22.10
CA ASP A 278 -1.67 -8.44 -21.97
C ASP A 278 -2.16 -7.30 -21.06
N THR A 279 -1.44 -6.95 -19.98
CA THR A 279 -1.80 -5.82 -19.12
C THR A 279 -1.74 -4.49 -19.87
N MET A 280 -0.72 -4.31 -20.72
CA MET A 280 -0.65 -3.14 -21.62
C MET A 280 -1.77 -3.15 -22.66
N MET A 281 -2.08 -4.30 -23.27
CA MET A 281 -3.17 -4.42 -24.23
C MET A 281 -4.55 -4.20 -23.58
N ASN A 282 -4.73 -4.54 -22.30
CA ASN A 282 -5.94 -4.25 -21.55
C ASN A 282 -6.18 -2.74 -21.43
N LEU A 283 -5.15 -1.96 -21.08
CA LEU A 283 -5.21 -0.50 -21.12
C LEU A 283 -5.61 0.04 -22.52
N ILE A 284 -4.99 -0.47 -23.59
CA ILE A 284 -5.35 -0.07 -24.97
C ILE A 284 -6.82 -0.39 -25.29
N ASN A 285 -7.32 -1.56 -24.85
CA ASN A 285 -8.70 -1.98 -25.05
C ASN A 285 -9.72 -1.13 -24.28
N GLU A 286 -9.38 -0.70 -23.07
CA GLU A 286 -10.21 0.23 -22.29
C GLU A 286 -10.30 1.60 -22.98
N ILE A 287 -9.17 2.14 -23.48
CA ILE A 287 -9.17 3.39 -24.26
C ILE A 287 -9.96 3.26 -25.57
N ASP A 288 -9.74 2.21 -26.35
CA ASP A 288 -10.49 1.95 -27.60
C ASP A 288 -12.00 1.79 -27.35
N SER A 289 -12.38 1.23 -26.19
CA SER A 289 -13.78 1.12 -25.76
C SER A 289 -14.39 2.46 -25.33
N LYS A 290 -13.63 3.30 -24.61
CA LYS A 290 -14.02 4.69 -24.28
C LYS A 290 -14.23 5.52 -25.54
N ILE A 291 -13.31 5.47 -26.51
CA ILE A 291 -13.41 6.19 -27.80
C ILE A 291 -14.70 5.84 -28.55
N LYS A 292 -15.09 4.56 -28.60
CA LYS A 292 -16.31 4.11 -29.30
C LYS A 292 -17.62 4.65 -28.71
N THR A 293 -17.61 5.12 -27.46
CA THR A 293 -18.82 5.56 -26.75
C THR A 293 -18.91 7.08 -26.56
N LYS A 294 -17.77 7.81 -26.61
CA LYS A 294 -17.71 9.27 -26.57
C LYS A 294 -18.07 9.92 -27.92
N THR A 295 -18.41 11.21 -27.89
CA THR A 295 -18.68 12.04 -29.08
C THR A 295 -17.52 12.93 -29.51
N ALA A 296 -16.47 13.04 -28.70
CA ALA A 296 -15.23 13.76 -28.98
C ALA A 296 -14.10 13.19 -28.12
N THR A 297 -12.85 13.34 -28.58
CA THR A 297 -11.63 13.02 -27.84
C THR A 297 -11.45 13.94 -26.62
N ASP A 298 -10.86 13.42 -25.55
CA ASP A 298 -10.40 14.24 -24.42
C ASP A 298 -9.32 15.23 -24.88
N LYS A 299 -9.24 16.39 -24.21
CA LYS A 299 -8.17 17.35 -24.48
C LYS A 299 -6.85 16.86 -23.90
N ILE A 300 -5.77 17.06 -24.65
CA ILE A 300 -4.42 16.96 -24.11
C ILE A 300 -4.23 18.04 -23.05
N ALA A 301 -3.77 17.63 -21.86
CA ALA A 301 -3.37 18.54 -20.80
C ALA A 301 -1.93 19.03 -21.05
N PRO A 302 -1.62 20.32 -20.83
CA PRO A 302 -0.24 20.81 -20.89
C PRO A 302 0.62 20.09 -19.85
N VAL A 303 1.93 19.97 -20.11
CA VAL A 303 2.88 19.51 -19.09
C VAL A 303 2.80 20.44 -17.87
N PRO A 304 2.66 19.93 -16.63
CA PRO A 304 2.59 20.77 -15.43
C PRO A 304 3.78 21.73 -15.31
N GLU A 305 3.54 22.96 -14.83
CA GLU A 305 4.62 23.89 -14.44
C GLU A 305 5.27 23.50 -13.09
N THR A 306 4.84 22.36 -12.51
CA THR A 306 5.31 21.79 -11.25
C THR A 306 6.03 20.44 -11.42
N TYR A 307 6.72 19.99 -10.37
CA TYR A 307 7.47 18.73 -10.34
C TYR A 307 7.49 18.05 -8.95
N TYR A 308 7.62 16.73 -8.90
CA TYR A 308 7.57 15.97 -7.64
C TYR A 308 8.96 15.82 -6.97
N TYR A 309 9.93 15.22 -7.68
CA TYR A 309 11.31 15.04 -7.22
C TYR A 309 12.16 16.26 -7.60
N SER A 310 12.45 16.41 -8.90
CA SER A 310 13.15 17.53 -9.58
C SER A 310 13.58 17.03 -10.97
N PRO A 311 13.10 17.61 -12.09
CA PRO A 311 13.51 17.20 -13.44
C PRO A 311 14.83 17.86 -13.85
N ASP A 312 15.80 17.95 -12.94
CA ASP A 312 17.04 18.70 -13.17
C ASP A 312 17.99 18.04 -14.19
N PHE A 313 17.77 16.77 -14.55
CA PHE A 313 18.50 16.07 -15.62
C PHE A 313 17.81 16.14 -16.99
N LEU A 314 16.88 17.09 -17.21
CA LEU A 314 16.36 17.38 -18.56
C LEU A 314 17.48 17.72 -19.57
N ASN A 315 17.27 17.31 -20.82
CA ASN A 315 18.07 17.69 -22.00
C ASN A 315 19.58 17.39 -21.85
N MET A 316 19.88 16.22 -21.26
CA MET A 316 21.23 15.76 -20.94
C MET A 316 22.10 15.52 -22.19
N LYS A 317 23.20 16.25 -22.28
CA LYS A 317 24.13 16.20 -23.44
C LYS A 317 25.11 15.05 -23.31
N LEU A 318 24.84 13.94 -24.00
CA LEU A 318 25.67 12.73 -23.99
C LEU A 318 27.01 12.94 -24.71
N VAL A 319 28.11 12.89 -23.96
CA VAL A 319 29.50 13.00 -24.41
C VAL A 319 30.12 11.60 -24.51
N THR A 320 30.64 11.30 -25.69
CA THR A 320 31.29 10.03 -26.06
C THR A 320 32.63 10.32 -26.76
N SER A 321 33.44 9.29 -27.03
CA SER A 321 34.71 9.45 -27.75
C SER A 321 34.54 9.85 -29.23
N LYS A 322 33.30 9.75 -29.75
CA LYS A 322 32.88 10.14 -31.09
C LYS A 322 32.23 11.52 -31.16
N ASP A 323 31.43 11.89 -30.16
CA ASP A 323 30.79 13.21 -30.08
C ASP A 323 31.00 13.86 -28.70
N SER A 324 31.59 15.05 -28.72
CA SER A 324 31.82 15.89 -27.55
C SER A 324 30.57 16.65 -27.06
N ASN A 325 29.52 16.73 -27.89
CA ASN A 325 28.27 17.45 -27.63
C ASN A 325 28.40 18.88 -27.05
N GLY A 326 29.48 19.58 -27.41
CA GLY A 326 29.78 20.96 -27.01
C GLY A 326 30.83 21.10 -25.90
N ALA A 327 31.17 20.02 -25.19
CA ALA A 327 32.24 20.01 -24.20
C ALA A 327 33.64 20.02 -24.86
N LYS A 328 34.67 20.44 -24.11
CA LYS A 328 36.07 20.25 -24.50
C LYS A 328 36.64 19.04 -23.77
N VAL A 329 37.05 18.02 -24.52
CA VAL A 329 37.62 16.79 -23.97
C VAL A 329 39.14 16.74 -24.21
N SER A 330 39.90 16.38 -23.19
CA SER A 330 41.29 15.96 -23.29
C SER A 330 41.45 14.60 -22.62
N THR A 331 41.85 13.58 -23.38
CA THR A 331 41.75 12.18 -22.93
C THR A 331 42.84 11.72 -21.97
N GLY A 332 43.94 12.47 -21.83
CA GLY A 332 45.07 12.08 -20.97
C GLY A 332 45.62 10.69 -21.33
N SER A 333 45.59 9.78 -20.36
CA SER A 333 45.95 8.36 -20.54
C SER A 333 44.79 7.47 -21.05
N PHE A 334 43.55 7.96 -21.09
CA PHE A 334 42.34 7.23 -21.51
C PHE A 334 42.16 7.29 -23.04
N THR A 335 43.15 6.74 -23.77
CA THR A 335 43.27 6.86 -25.23
C THR A 335 42.82 5.61 -26.00
N LEU A 336 42.41 4.56 -25.30
CA LEU A 336 41.95 3.30 -25.87
C LEU A 336 40.42 3.27 -25.95
N THR A 337 39.90 2.28 -26.68
CA THR A 337 38.49 1.90 -26.67
C THR A 337 38.39 0.48 -26.11
N ASP A 338 37.55 0.30 -25.11
CA ASP A 338 37.22 -1.00 -24.54
C ASP A 338 36.17 -1.68 -25.42
N THR A 339 36.45 -2.89 -25.87
CA THR A 339 35.53 -3.70 -26.67
C THR A 339 34.83 -4.78 -25.85
N GLU A 340 35.20 -4.96 -24.58
CA GLU A 340 34.64 -5.93 -23.64
C GLU A 340 33.63 -5.22 -22.70
N VAL A 341 32.80 -4.34 -23.25
CA VAL A 341 31.72 -3.63 -22.54
C VAL A 341 30.42 -4.42 -22.64
N HIS A 342 29.38 -3.99 -21.93
CA HIS A 342 28.03 -4.58 -22.01
C HIS A 342 27.57 -4.74 -23.48
N GLN A 343 27.15 -5.96 -23.82
CA GLN A 343 26.55 -6.31 -25.11
C GLN A 343 25.05 -6.51 -24.91
N SER A 344 24.25 -5.93 -25.80
CA SER A 344 22.81 -6.10 -25.74
C SER A 344 22.42 -7.54 -26.07
N VAL A 345 21.55 -8.13 -25.24
CA VAL A 345 21.01 -9.49 -25.49
C VAL A 345 20.04 -9.54 -26.67
N ARG A 346 19.64 -8.39 -27.21
CA ARG A 346 18.71 -8.27 -28.34
C ARG A 346 19.42 -8.19 -29.69
N SER A 347 20.50 -7.42 -29.79
CA SER A 347 21.18 -7.10 -31.05
C SER A 347 22.58 -7.71 -31.19
N ASP A 348 23.15 -8.28 -30.13
CA ASP A 348 24.58 -8.61 -29.99
C ASP A 348 25.53 -7.39 -30.16
N GLU A 349 25.00 -6.16 -30.22
CA GLU A 349 25.78 -4.93 -30.32
C GLU A 349 26.20 -4.42 -28.93
N VAL A 350 27.36 -3.78 -28.85
CA VAL A 350 27.81 -3.11 -27.61
C VAL A 350 27.01 -1.84 -27.36
N THR A 351 26.63 -1.57 -26.11
CA THR A 351 25.78 -0.42 -25.74
C THR A 351 26.49 0.92 -25.91
N PHE A 352 27.76 0.98 -25.50
CA PHE A 352 28.64 2.14 -25.60
C PHE A 352 29.94 1.79 -26.35
N PRO A 353 29.90 1.69 -27.70
CA PRO A 353 31.09 1.45 -28.52
C PRO A 353 32.07 2.64 -28.49
N ASP A 354 31.53 3.85 -28.40
CA ASP A 354 32.27 5.11 -28.47
C ASP A 354 32.76 5.55 -27.07
N ASN A 355 33.45 4.65 -26.35
CA ASN A 355 33.95 4.88 -25.00
C ASN A 355 35.42 5.33 -24.94
N TRP A 356 35.92 5.66 -23.74
CA TRP A 356 37.34 5.88 -23.44
C TRP A 356 37.84 4.91 -22.38
N SER A 357 38.98 4.27 -22.63
CA SER A 357 39.61 3.34 -21.69
C SER A 357 41.10 3.61 -21.55
N ARG A 358 41.66 3.25 -20.39
CA ARG A 358 43.11 3.20 -20.16
C ARG A 358 43.58 1.79 -19.83
N ASP A 359 44.80 1.52 -20.27
CA ASP A 359 45.64 0.43 -19.74
C ASP A 359 46.69 1.03 -18.77
N VAL A 360 47.67 0.25 -18.34
CA VAL A 360 48.66 0.62 -17.30
C VAL A 360 49.68 1.72 -17.68
N SER A 361 49.54 2.42 -18.81
CA SER A 361 50.56 3.34 -19.35
C SER A 361 50.24 4.83 -19.16
N GLY A 362 51.06 5.50 -18.34
CA GLY A 362 50.90 6.93 -18.02
C GLY A 362 49.82 7.17 -16.96
N ASN A 363 49.78 8.37 -16.37
CA ASN A 363 48.78 8.74 -15.38
C ASN A 363 48.27 10.17 -15.60
N GLU A 364 48.18 10.59 -16.87
CA GLU A 364 47.61 11.89 -17.22
C GLU A 364 46.07 11.79 -17.15
N PRO A 365 45.39 12.74 -16.49
CA PRO A 365 43.95 12.65 -16.26
C PRO A 365 43.14 12.79 -17.55
N PHE A 366 41.97 12.16 -17.59
CA PHE A 366 40.90 12.57 -18.49
C PHE A 366 40.33 13.90 -17.98
N ILE A 367 40.12 14.86 -18.88
CA ILE A 367 39.58 16.19 -18.57
C ILE A 367 38.40 16.49 -19.49
N LEU A 368 37.31 16.97 -18.91
CA LEU A 368 36.17 17.52 -19.62
C LEU A 368 35.84 18.92 -19.07
N GLU A 369 35.78 19.92 -19.95
CA GLU A 369 35.30 21.26 -19.63
C GLU A 369 33.95 21.52 -20.32
N ALA A 370 32.92 21.85 -19.55
CA ALA A 370 31.59 22.21 -20.05
C ALA A 370 31.03 23.41 -19.26
N ASN A 371 30.08 24.15 -19.86
CA ASN A 371 29.14 24.92 -19.05
C ASN A 371 27.99 23.97 -18.73
N CYS A 372 27.74 23.72 -17.45
CA CYS A 372 26.72 22.78 -17.00
C CYS A 372 26.27 23.12 -15.57
N LYS A 373 25.21 22.47 -15.11
CA LYS A 373 24.78 22.51 -13.70
C LYS A 373 24.98 21.17 -12.98
N ASN A 374 24.88 20.06 -13.72
CA ASN A 374 25.08 18.70 -13.22
C ASN A 374 25.85 17.86 -14.25
N ILE A 375 26.45 16.75 -13.80
CA ILE A 375 27.20 15.80 -14.62
C ILE A 375 26.94 14.39 -14.09
N LEU A 376 26.40 13.50 -14.94
CA LEU A 376 26.40 12.06 -14.71
C LEU A 376 27.59 11.40 -15.44
N LEU A 377 28.20 10.42 -14.78
CA LEU A 377 29.32 9.63 -15.30
C LEU A 377 28.91 8.16 -15.36
N ASP A 378 28.93 7.57 -16.56
CA ASP A 378 28.75 6.13 -16.76
C ASP A 378 30.12 5.45 -16.92
N TYR A 379 30.36 4.41 -16.13
CA TYR A 379 31.59 3.64 -16.13
C TYR A 379 31.33 2.14 -16.16
N LYS A 380 32.34 1.39 -16.60
CA LYS A 380 32.27 -0.08 -16.63
C LYS A 380 32.56 -0.67 -15.26
N ALA A 381 31.57 -1.35 -14.67
CA ALA A 381 31.75 -2.20 -13.50
C ALA A 381 32.12 -3.64 -13.92
N ALA A 382 33.24 -4.17 -13.44
CA ALA A 382 33.72 -5.51 -13.79
C ALA A 382 34.31 -6.25 -12.59
N ASN A 383 33.97 -7.53 -12.39
CA ASN A 383 34.62 -8.40 -11.41
C ASN A 383 35.97 -8.90 -11.98
N ASN A 384 36.93 -7.98 -12.11
CA ASN A 384 38.24 -8.24 -12.67
C ASN A 384 39.30 -7.34 -12.01
N SER A 385 40.21 -7.95 -11.25
CA SER A 385 41.30 -7.28 -10.52
C SER A 385 42.35 -6.54 -11.36
N GLU A 386 42.24 -6.60 -12.69
CA GLU A 386 42.96 -5.69 -13.59
C GLU A 386 42.40 -4.26 -13.54
N TYR A 387 41.11 -4.09 -13.19
CA TYR A 387 40.48 -2.79 -12.95
C TYR A 387 40.74 -2.31 -11.51
N GLY A 388 40.47 -1.04 -11.23
CA GLY A 388 40.68 -0.44 -9.91
C GLY A 388 40.06 0.94 -9.76
N GLU A 389 40.53 1.69 -8.76
CA GLU A 389 39.88 2.92 -8.32
C GLU A 389 40.29 4.15 -9.14
N ALA A 390 39.30 4.94 -9.54
CA ALA A 390 39.49 6.28 -10.11
C ALA A 390 38.90 7.36 -9.18
N GLU A 391 39.64 8.45 -9.01
CA GLU A 391 39.16 9.64 -8.32
C GLU A 391 38.59 10.64 -9.34
N VAL A 392 37.40 11.16 -9.05
CA VAL A 392 36.68 12.14 -9.86
C VAL A 392 36.71 13.49 -9.15
N TYR A 393 37.27 14.50 -9.81
CA TYR A 393 37.37 15.87 -9.31
C TYR A 393 36.57 16.82 -10.17
N VAL A 394 35.99 17.85 -9.56
CA VAL A 394 35.37 18.99 -10.26
C VAL A 394 35.97 20.27 -9.70
N ASP A 395 36.47 21.12 -10.60
CA ASP A 395 37.16 22.39 -10.28
C ASP A 395 38.32 22.28 -9.26
N GLY A 396 38.86 21.07 -9.10
CA GLY A 396 39.96 20.75 -8.19
C GLY A 396 39.52 20.21 -6.82
N GLU A 397 38.22 20.09 -6.56
CA GLU A 397 37.68 19.40 -5.38
C GLU A 397 37.38 17.94 -5.71
N LEU A 398 37.70 17.01 -4.80
CA LEU A 398 37.42 15.59 -4.95
C LEU A 398 35.94 15.33 -4.65
N MET A 399 35.19 14.88 -5.66
CA MET A 399 33.76 14.61 -5.56
C MET A 399 33.48 13.18 -5.11
N LEU A 400 34.08 12.19 -5.78
CA LEU A 400 33.94 10.77 -5.45
C LEU A 400 35.16 9.94 -5.86
N THR A 401 35.27 8.74 -5.29
CA THR A 401 36.21 7.68 -5.70
C THR A 401 35.39 6.48 -6.14
N ILE A 402 35.58 6.05 -7.39
CA ILE A 402 34.84 4.97 -8.06
C ILE A 402 35.74 3.74 -8.12
N ASP A 403 35.29 2.61 -7.56
CA ASP A 403 35.92 1.31 -7.79
C ASP A 403 35.27 0.61 -9.00
N ALA A 404 36.05 0.40 -10.07
CA ALA A 404 35.60 -0.35 -11.24
C ALA A 404 35.70 -1.88 -11.05
N ASN A 405 36.45 -2.36 -10.05
CA ASN A 405 36.62 -3.79 -9.74
C ASN A 405 35.56 -4.31 -8.74
N ARG A 406 34.30 -4.29 -9.15
CA ARG A 406 33.18 -4.65 -8.25
C ARG A 406 32.85 -6.14 -8.28
N ALA A 407 32.49 -6.70 -7.13
CA ALA A 407 32.15 -8.13 -7.00
C ALA A 407 30.86 -8.53 -7.75
N ASP A 408 29.94 -7.58 -7.91
CA ASP A 408 28.70 -7.68 -8.70
C ASP A 408 28.89 -7.33 -10.19
N GLY A 409 30.04 -6.77 -10.58
CA GLY A 409 30.29 -6.26 -11.92
C GLY A 409 30.48 -7.36 -12.97
N TRP A 410 29.83 -7.22 -14.12
CA TRP A 410 29.90 -8.18 -15.23
C TRP A 410 30.23 -7.52 -16.58
N ASN A 411 30.95 -6.39 -16.53
CA ASN A 411 31.15 -5.41 -17.62
C ASN A 411 29.92 -4.53 -17.90
N ASN A 412 29.00 -4.41 -16.92
CA ASN A 412 27.81 -3.58 -17.02
C ASN A 412 28.14 -2.08 -16.90
N ASN A 413 27.21 -1.28 -17.42
CA ASN A 413 27.14 0.16 -17.19
C ASN A 413 26.82 0.42 -15.69
N ASN A 414 27.31 1.53 -15.14
CA ASN A 414 27.04 1.96 -13.77
C ASN A 414 27.18 3.49 -13.72
N VAL A 415 26.11 4.17 -13.29
CA VAL A 415 26.02 5.63 -13.32
C VAL A 415 26.28 6.21 -11.93
N GLU A 416 27.04 7.30 -11.87
CA GLU A 416 27.30 8.09 -10.67
C GLU A 416 27.06 9.58 -10.95
N ILE A 417 26.64 10.33 -9.92
CA ILE A 417 26.65 11.79 -9.97
C ILE A 417 28.09 12.28 -9.78
N ALA A 418 28.71 12.78 -10.85
CA ALA A 418 30.04 13.40 -10.79
C ALA A 418 29.97 14.87 -10.33
N PHE A 419 28.87 15.57 -10.62
CA PHE A 419 28.60 16.94 -10.20
C PHE A 419 27.10 17.21 -10.14
N ASP A 420 26.66 18.04 -9.19
CA ASP A 420 25.27 18.47 -9.08
C ASP A 420 25.16 19.84 -8.39
N ASP A 421 24.65 20.84 -9.10
CA ASP A 421 24.32 22.19 -8.65
C ASP A 421 23.07 22.68 -9.39
N SER A 422 22.45 23.69 -8.81
CA SER A 422 21.26 24.42 -9.29
C SER A 422 21.52 25.37 -10.46
N LYS A 423 22.78 25.69 -10.79
CA LYS A 423 23.13 26.81 -11.70
C LYS A 423 24.11 26.40 -12.77
N VAL A 424 23.93 26.96 -13.96
CA VAL A 424 24.80 26.69 -15.10
C VAL A 424 26.07 27.52 -15.00
N SER A 425 27.20 26.85 -14.90
CA SER A 425 28.52 27.44 -14.69
C SER A 425 29.60 26.66 -15.44
N SER A 426 30.78 27.27 -15.65
CA SER A 426 31.89 26.61 -16.36
C SER A 426 32.66 25.71 -15.40
N HIS A 427 32.47 24.40 -15.52
CA HIS A 427 33.10 23.39 -14.68
C HIS A 427 34.17 22.59 -15.44
N LYS A 428 35.23 22.21 -14.73
CA LYS A 428 36.26 21.28 -15.20
C LYS A 428 36.20 19.98 -14.40
N LEU A 429 35.68 18.93 -15.04
CA LEU A 429 35.78 17.55 -14.58
C LEU A 429 37.21 17.02 -14.86
N GLU A 430 37.78 16.31 -13.89
CA GLU A 430 39.08 15.63 -14.01
C GLU A 430 38.97 14.22 -13.40
N ILE A 431 39.23 13.18 -14.21
CA ILE A 431 39.21 11.77 -13.78
C ILE A 431 40.63 11.22 -13.90
N LYS A 432 41.17 10.68 -12.79
CA LYS A 432 42.49 10.05 -12.72
C LYS A 432 42.45 8.81 -11.84
N MET A 433 43.44 7.93 -11.93
CA MET A 433 43.54 6.80 -11.01
C MET A 433 43.87 7.26 -9.59
N ALA A 434 43.28 6.58 -8.60
CA ALA A 434 43.59 6.74 -7.19
C ALA A 434 45.03 6.26 -6.85
N GLU A 435 45.56 6.74 -5.73
CA GLU A 435 46.87 6.28 -5.21
C GLU A 435 46.83 4.77 -4.93
N GLY A 436 47.67 3.99 -5.63
CA GLY A 436 47.69 2.53 -5.56
C GLY A 436 46.88 1.82 -6.65
N SER A 437 46.18 2.56 -7.52
CA SER A 437 45.46 2.03 -8.69
C SER A 437 46.05 2.50 -10.04
N GLU A 438 47.23 3.12 -10.04
CA GLU A 438 47.84 3.66 -11.27
C GLU A 438 48.17 2.55 -12.30
N ASP A 439 48.38 1.32 -11.85
CA ASP A 439 48.62 0.12 -12.66
C ASP A 439 47.33 -0.65 -13.05
N LYS A 440 46.16 -0.02 -12.95
CA LYS A 440 44.85 -0.62 -13.20
C LYS A 440 44.11 -0.07 -14.41
N LYS A 441 43.29 -0.89 -15.06
CA LYS A 441 42.37 -0.47 -16.11
C LYS A 441 41.22 0.35 -15.55
N PHE A 442 40.67 1.24 -16.37
CA PHE A 442 39.41 1.93 -16.09
C PHE A 442 38.80 2.37 -17.43
N THR A 443 37.47 2.23 -17.55
CA THR A 443 36.73 2.56 -18.77
C THR A 443 35.58 3.51 -18.42
N ILE A 444 35.62 4.71 -19.00
CA ILE A 444 34.55 5.71 -19.02
C ILE A 444 33.69 5.39 -20.24
N LEU A 445 32.45 4.95 -20.02
CA LEU A 445 31.54 4.54 -21.10
C LEU A 445 30.91 5.77 -21.76
N ALA A 446 30.39 6.69 -20.94
CA ALA A 446 29.93 8.00 -21.36
C ALA A 446 29.92 9.00 -20.19
N ILE A 447 29.81 10.29 -20.52
CA ILE A 447 29.53 11.36 -19.55
C ILE A 447 28.34 12.14 -20.11
N ALA A 448 27.42 12.62 -19.28
CA ALA A 448 26.34 13.49 -19.74
C ALA A 448 26.14 14.66 -18.77
N TYR A 449 25.68 15.80 -19.29
CA TYR A 449 25.50 17.02 -18.50
C TYR A 449 24.31 17.85 -19.00
N SER A 450 23.57 18.50 -18.09
CA SER A 450 22.58 19.52 -18.46
C SER A 450 23.17 20.92 -18.34
N ASP A 451 22.90 21.79 -19.32
CA ASP A 451 23.35 23.18 -19.37
C ASP A 451 22.20 24.21 -19.42
N GLU A 452 21.01 23.81 -18.97
CA GLU A 452 19.81 24.64 -18.91
C GLU A 452 19.32 24.85 -17.46
N GLU A 453 19.12 26.10 -17.06
CA GLU A 453 18.53 26.46 -15.76
C GLU A 453 17.00 26.30 -15.82
N MET A 454 16.41 25.60 -14.84
CA MET A 454 14.96 25.43 -14.76
C MET A 454 14.31 26.59 -14.02
N ASN A 455 13.16 27.05 -14.54
CA ASN A 455 12.27 28.01 -13.88
C ASN A 455 10.92 27.36 -13.57
N LEU A 456 10.95 26.14 -13.01
CA LEU A 456 9.77 25.39 -12.55
C LEU A 456 9.61 25.54 -11.03
N ALA A 457 8.38 25.48 -10.55
CA ALA A 457 8.13 25.41 -9.12
C ALA A 457 8.12 23.95 -8.68
N GLN A 458 8.72 23.61 -7.54
CA GLN A 458 8.45 22.28 -6.96
C GLN A 458 6.96 22.17 -6.64
N ASP A 459 6.36 21.05 -6.99
CA ASP A 459 5.00 20.75 -6.56
C ASP A 459 5.00 20.55 -5.05
N ARG A 460 4.46 21.54 -4.37
CA ARG A 460 4.27 21.47 -2.93
C ARG A 460 2.93 20.85 -2.58
N SER A 461 2.00 20.62 -3.50
CA SER A 461 0.72 20.00 -3.16
C SER A 461 0.93 18.60 -2.60
N ALA A 462 1.64 17.70 -3.28
CA ALA A 462 1.85 16.35 -2.80
C ALA A 462 2.81 16.26 -1.58
N LYS A 463 3.89 17.05 -1.56
CA LYS A 463 4.91 16.97 -0.49
C LYS A 463 4.60 17.84 0.74
N ALA A 464 3.80 18.90 0.57
CA ALA A 464 3.18 19.60 1.70
C ALA A 464 1.94 18.85 2.17
N ALA A 465 1.04 18.33 1.32
CA ALA A 465 -0.05 17.47 1.81
C ALA A 465 0.51 16.26 2.56
N ALA A 466 1.48 15.51 2.03
CA ALA A 466 2.10 14.41 2.79
C ALA A 466 2.82 14.87 4.08
N SER A 467 3.28 16.12 4.18
CA SER A 467 3.96 16.67 5.37
C SER A 467 3.03 17.39 6.35
N GLU A 468 1.88 17.88 5.90
CA GLU A 468 0.79 18.46 6.69
C GLU A 468 -0.09 17.32 7.18
N LEU A 469 -0.57 16.41 6.33
CA LEU A 469 -1.32 15.20 6.69
C LEU A 469 -0.52 14.21 7.59
N ALA A 470 0.81 14.20 7.50
CA ALA A 470 1.64 13.46 8.47
C ALA A 470 1.48 14.03 9.89
N GLY A 471 1.38 15.36 10.03
CA GLY A 471 1.19 16.05 11.31
C GLY A 471 -0.27 16.30 11.70
N THR A 472 -1.19 16.37 10.74
CA THR A 472 -2.63 16.54 10.94
C THR A 472 -3.18 15.27 11.56
N THR A 473 -4.06 15.47 12.53
CA THR A 473 -4.69 14.42 13.31
C THR A 473 -6.18 14.36 13.01
N MET A 474 -6.84 13.24 13.33
CA MET A 474 -8.30 13.19 13.16
C MET A 474 -9.03 14.20 14.07
N LEU A 475 -8.47 14.55 15.24
CA LEU A 475 -9.03 15.60 16.09
C LEU A 475 -8.81 17.00 15.53
N ASP A 476 -7.82 17.24 14.68
CA ASP A 476 -7.68 18.55 14.01
C ASP A 476 -8.78 18.80 12.99
N VAL A 477 -9.23 17.73 12.32
CA VAL A 477 -10.30 17.76 11.32
C VAL A 477 -11.70 17.73 11.97
N TYR A 478 -11.95 16.79 12.89
CA TYR A 478 -13.33 16.44 13.27
C TYR A 478 -13.79 16.86 14.67
N LYS A 479 -12.93 17.36 15.57
CA LYS A 479 -13.31 17.62 16.98
C LYS A 479 -14.49 18.58 17.17
N ASP A 480 -14.63 19.56 16.27
CA ASP A 480 -15.73 20.53 16.28
C ASP A 480 -16.99 20.01 15.55
N SER A 481 -16.86 18.92 14.81
CA SER A 481 -17.95 18.20 14.14
C SER A 481 -18.55 17.15 15.06
N PHE A 482 -17.80 16.14 15.48
CA PHE A 482 -18.31 15.05 16.32
C PHE A 482 -17.22 14.48 17.21
N LYS A 483 -17.62 13.69 18.21
CA LYS A 483 -16.68 12.88 18.98
C LYS A 483 -16.03 11.84 18.09
N LEU A 484 -14.73 11.65 18.28
CA LEU A 484 -13.97 10.55 17.69
C LEU A 484 -13.65 9.54 18.77
N GLY A 485 -14.22 8.35 18.62
CA GLY A 485 -14.08 7.24 19.55
C GLY A 485 -13.07 6.20 19.08
N VAL A 486 -12.42 5.55 20.03
CA VAL A 486 -11.70 4.28 19.80
C VAL A 486 -12.13 3.24 20.83
N ALA A 487 -12.34 2.00 20.38
CA ALA A 487 -12.54 0.87 21.28
C ALA A 487 -11.20 0.27 21.68
N LEU A 488 -10.99 0.08 22.98
CA LEU A 488 -9.73 -0.39 23.53
C LEU A 488 -9.96 -1.54 24.53
N PRO A 489 -9.27 -2.68 24.38
CA PRO A 489 -9.23 -3.74 25.39
C PRO A 489 -8.15 -3.48 26.46
N ASN A 490 -8.26 -4.18 27.60
CA ASN A 490 -7.34 -4.02 28.73
C ASN A 490 -5.86 -4.22 28.41
N ASN A 491 -5.48 -5.07 27.44
CA ASN A 491 -4.07 -5.24 27.08
C ASN A 491 -3.46 -3.98 26.44
N VAL A 492 -4.28 -3.13 25.77
CA VAL A 492 -3.81 -1.83 25.27
C VAL A 492 -3.60 -0.86 26.43
N PHE A 493 -4.53 -0.77 27.39
CA PHE A 493 -4.35 0.06 28.60
C PHE A 493 -3.12 -0.35 29.43
N ASN A 494 -2.85 -1.64 29.56
CA ASN A 494 -1.67 -2.15 30.27
C ASN A 494 -0.34 -1.82 29.57
N SER A 495 -0.37 -1.48 28.27
CA SER A 495 0.79 -1.09 27.45
C SER A 495 0.64 0.33 26.89
N MET A 496 -0.15 1.19 27.53
CA MET A 496 -0.61 2.47 26.96
C MET A 496 0.54 3.40 26.53
N THR A 497 1.75 3.28 27.08
CA THR A 497 2.92 4.05 26.63
C THR A 497 3.23 3.92 25.15
N ASP A 498 2.84 2.80 24.54
CA ASP A 498 3.14 2.49 23.15
C ASP A 498 2.04 3.06 22.20
N PHE A 499 0.85 3.36 22.76
CA PHE A 499 -0.34 3.83 22.03
C PHE A 499 -0.74 5.28 22.35
N ASP A 500 -0.20 5.87 23.44
CA ASP A 500 -0.66 7.13 24.04
C ASP A 500 -0.76 8.28 23.03
N THR A 501 0.25 8.43 22.17
CA THR A 501 0.27 9.42 21.09
C THR A 501 -0.86 9.17 20.08
N ALA A 502 -0.99 7.94 19.58
CA ALA A 502 -2.03 7.58 18.61
C ALA A 502 -3.44 7.80 19.17
N VAL A 503 -3.65 7.49 20.45
CA VAL A 503 -4.92 7.73 21.15
C VAL A 503 -5.20 9.22 21.30
N LYS A 504 -4.28 10.00 21.88
CA LYS A 504 -4.47 11.42 22.21
C LYS A 504 -4.56 12.33 21.01
N ASP A 505 -3.83 12.02 19.95
CA ASP A 505 -3.84 12.81 18.72
C ASP A 505 -5.19 12.62 18.00
N ASN A 506 -5.81 11.45 18.07
CA ASN A 506 -6.88 11.08 17.15
C ASN A 506 -8.26 10.86 17.78
N PHE A 507 -8.37 10.71 19.11
CA PHE A 507 -9.62 10.35 19.76
C PHE A 507 -9.92 11.17 21.03
N ASN A 508 -11.19 11.54 21.20
CA ASN A 508 -11.73 12.26 22.37
C ASN A 508 -12.94 11.54 23.01
N SER A 509 -13.12 10.27 22.64
CA SER A 509 -14.05 9.31 23.19
C SER A 509 -13.36 7.94 23.29
N ILE A 510 -13.68 7.14 24.30
CA ILE A 510 -13.21 5.76 24.43
C ILE A 510 -14.39 4.82 24.72
N THR A 511 -14.34 3.62 24.16
CA THR A 511 -15.24 2.51 24.53
C THR A 511 -14.39 1.36 25.05
N CYS A 512 -14.79 0.69 26.14
CA CYS A 512 -14.17 -0.57 26.53
C CYS A 512 -14.62 -1.67 25.57
N GLU A 513 -13.69 -2.41 24.97
CA GLU A 513 -14.05 -3.50 24.05
C GLU A 513 -14.83 -4.61 24.79
N ASN A 514 -14.47 -4.90 26.06
CA ASN A 514 -15.10 -5.98 26.83
C ASN A 514 -15.37 -5.67 28.30
N GLU A 515 -14.66 -4.70 28.87
CA GLU A 515 -14.52 -4.49 30.32
C GLU A 515 -15.77 -3.90 30.99
N MET A 516 -16.70 -3.34 30.22
CA MET A 516 -18.01 -2.84 30.69
C MET A 516 -19.21 -3.68 30.22
N LYS A 517 -18.96 -4.85 29.61
CA LYS A 517 -20.02 -5.83 29.29
C LYS A 517 -20.49 -6.56 30.55
N PRO A 518 -21.71 -7.13 30.58
CA PRO A 518 -22.28 -7.69 31.81
C PRO A 518 -21.44 -8.79 32.46
N GLU A 519 -20.78 -9.67 31.71
CA GLU A 519 -19.87 -10.68 32.27
C GLU A 519 -18.62 -10.11 32.97
N SER A 520 -18.21 -8.88 32.63
CA SER A 520 -17.06 -8.18 33.20
C SER A 520 -17.40 -7.30 34.40
N LEU A 521 -18.70 -6.97 34.56
CA LEU A 521 -19.22 -6.12 35.65
C LEU A 521 -19.99 -6.91 36.74
N LEU A 522 -20.56 -8.07 36.42
CA LEU A 522 -21.37 -8.87 37.35
C LEU A 522 -20.48 -9.76 38.26
N ASP A 523 -20.50 -9.52 39.57
CA ASP A 523 -19.74 -10.32 40.54
C ASP A 523 -20.53 -11.58 40.96
N LYS A 524 -20.13 -12.74 40.43
CA LYS A 524 -20.71 -14.04 40.76
C LYS A 524 -20.51 -14.45 42.23
N GLU A 525 -19.32 -14.23 42.78
CA GLU A 525 -18.97 -14.73 44.12
C GLU A 525 -19.66 -13.89 45.20
N ALA A 526 -19.70 -12.57 45.06
CA ALA A 526 -20.46 -11.69 45.95
C ALA A 526 -21.97 -11.89 45.77
N SER A 527 -22.48 -12.09 44.54
CA SER A 527 -23.90 -12.39 44.33
C SER A 527 -24.31 -13.70 45.00
N ALA A 528 -23.56 -14.79 44.82
CA ALA A 528 -23.85 -16.09 45.43
C ALA A 528 -23.69 -16.09 46.96
N SER A 529 -22.62 -15.49 47.47
CA SER A 529 -22.35 -15.44 48.92
C SER A 529 -23.24 -14.45 49.69
N GLY A 530 -23.82 -13.46 49.01
CA GLY A 530 -24.78 -12.50 49.55
C GLY A 530 -26.21 -13.05 49.72
N LEU A 531 -26.48 -14.30 49.32
CA LEU A 531 -27.83 -14.87 49.42
C LEU A 531 -28.25 -15.06 50.90
N PRO A 532 -29.52 -14.76 51.26
CA PRO A 532 -30.64 -14.42 50.38
C PRO A 532 -30.78 -12.92 50.05
N ASP A 533 -29.97 -12.04 50.66
CA ASP A 533 -30.15 -10.59 50.54
C ASP A 533 -29.88 -10.09 49.12
N SER A 534 -28.89 -10.68 48.43
CA SER A 534 -28.57 -10.39 47.02
C SER A 534 -29.61 -10.89 46.00
N TYR A 535 -30.61 -11.70 46.39
CA TYR A 535 -31.44 -12.47 45.43
C TYR A 535 -32.14 -11.62 44.36
N TYR A 536 -32.49 -10.36 44.69
CA TYR A 536 -33.04 -9.36 43.76
C TYR A 536 -32.04 -8.28 43.36
N GLU A 537 -30.92 -8.16 44.08
CA GLU A 537 -29.93 -7.09 43.99
C GLU A 537 -28.54 -7.73 43.79
N PRO A 538 -28.19 -8.11 42.53
CA PRO A 538 -26.92 -8.74 42.21
C PRO A 538 -25.75 -7.80 42.54
N ALA A 539 -24.61 -8.38 42.93
CA ALA A 539 -23.38 -7.63 43.12
C ALA A 539 -22.74 -7.28 41.77
N VAL A 540 -22.12 -6.10 41.72
CA VAL A 540 -21.30 -5.64 40.58
C VAL A 540 -19.93 -5.19 41.07
N HIS A 541 -18.93 -5.24 40.19
CA HIS A 541 -17.58 -4.74 40.41
C HIS A 541 -17.07 -4.03 39.14
N PHE A 542 -16.05 -3.18 39.29
CA PHE A 542 -15.55 -2.31 38.22
C PHE A 542 -14.04 -2.47 37.98
N ASP A 543 -13.39 -3.42 38.66
CA ASP A 543 -11.93 -3.62 38.65
C ASP A 543 -11.37 -3.79 37.23
N ASN A 544 -12.14 -4.44 36.35
CA ASN A 544 -11.75 -4.68 34.96
C ASN A 544 -11.71 -3.39 34.12
N CYS A 545 -12.61 -2.45 34.35
CA CYS A 545 -12.66 -1.18 33.61
C CYS A 545 -11.85 -0.05 34.27
N GLN A 546 -11.37 -0.24 35.50
CA GLN A 546 -10.59 0.75 36.25
C GLN A 546 -9.41 1.36 35.48
N PRO A 547 -8.56 0.60 34.72
CA PRO A 547 -7.47 1.19 33.94
C PRO A 547 -7.94 2.17 32.86
N SER A 548 -9.10 1.89 32.25
CA SER A 548 -9.69 2.74 31.21
C SER A 548 -10.31 4.01 31.81
N ILE A 549 -10.95 3.89 32.99
CA ILE A 549 -11.50 5.02 33.75
C ILE A 549 -10.37 5.98 34.13
N GLU A 550 -9.31 5.47 34.76
CA GLU A 550 -8.16 6.26 35.20
C GLU A 550 -7.51 6.99 34.02
N TYR A 551 -7.26 6.30 32.91
CA TYR A 551 -6.72 6.91 31.70
C TYR A 551 -7.62 8.02 31.12
N CYS A 552 -8.94 7.79 31.10
CA CYS A 552 -9.88 8.77 30.55
C CYS A 552 -9.97 10.02 31.45
N GLU A 553 -10.05 9.85 32.77
CA GLU A 553 -10.08 10.95 33.73
C GLU A 553 -8.77 11.76 33.73
N GLU A 554 -7.60 11.11 33.67
CA GLU A 554 -6.29 11.79 33.63
C GLU A 554 -6.12 12.67 32.39
N ASN A 555 -6.72 12.29 31.26
CA ASN A 555 -6.53 12.93 29.96
C ASN A 555 -7.74 13.75 29.47
N GLY A 556 -8.84 13.78 30.24
CA GLY A 556 -10.06 14.53 29.90
C GLY A 556 -10.86 13.92 28.73
N ILE A 557 -10.72 12.61 28.51
CA ILE A 557 -11.44 11.85 27.49
C ILE A 557 -12.75 11.34 28.10
N GLN A 558 -13.86 11.41 27.36
CA GLN A 558 -15.14 10.86 27.81
C GLN A 558 -15.34 9.43 27.30
N MET A 559 -16.25 8.67 27.89
CA MET A 559 -16.46 7.27 27.56
C MET A 559 -17.88 6.98 27.07
N ARG A 560 -18.01 6.00 26.16
CA ARG A 560 -19.26 5.30 25.87
C ARG A 560 -19.34 4.07 26.77
N LEU A 561 -20.44 3.91 27.51
CA LEU A 561 -20.68 2.73 28.31
C LEU A 561 -21.31 1.64 27.44
N HIS A 562 -20.52 0.62 27.12
CA HIS A 562 -20.91 -0.52 26.30
C HIS A 562 -20.74 -1.82 27.12
N THR A 563 -21.80 -2.54 27.50
CA THR A 563 -23.25 -2.30 27.28
C THR A 563 -24.04 -2.90 28.44
N LEU A 564 -25.25 -2.40 28.71
CA LEU A 564 -26.05 -2.85 29.86
C LEU A 564 -26.82 -4.16 29.60
N VAL A 565 -27.48 -4.30 28.44
CA VAL A 565 -28.32 -5.48 28.14
C VAL A 565 -27.96 -6.03 26.77
N TRP A 566 -27.29 -7.17 26.75
CA TRP A 566 -26.96 -7.92 25.53
C TRP A 566 -27.30 -9.40 25.71
N HIS A 567 -27.53 -10.09 24.59
CA HIS A 567 -27.81 -11.52 24.58
C HIS A 567 -26.52 -12.36 24.65
N SER A 568 -25.40 -11.80 24.16
CA SER A 568 -24.04 -12.34 24.32
C SER A 568 -23.32 -11.71 25.51
N GLN A 569 -22.18 -12.28 25.90
CA GLN A 569 -21.31 -11.85 27.01
C GLN A 569 -22.08 -11.43 28.29
N THR A 570 -23.19 -12.13 28.55
CA THR A 570 -24.03 -12.01 29.74
C THR A 570 -24.20 -13.41 30.30
N PRO A 571 -23.68 -13.70 31.51
CA PRO A 571 -23.44 -15.08 31.90
C PRO A 571 -24.72 -15.75 32.41
N ARG A 572 -24.94 -17.03 32.06
CA ARG A 572 -26.18 -17.77 32.41
C ARG A 572 -26.49 -17.72 33.91
N TRP A 573 -25.48 -17.79 34.77
CA TRP A 573 -25.66 -17.76 36.22
C TRP A 573 -26.40 -16.52 36.72
N PHE A 574 -26.37 -15.40 36.00
CA PHE A 574 -27.12 -14.21 36.37
C PHE A 574 -28.65 -14.43 36.36
N PHE A 575 -29.11 -15.38 35.55
CA PHE A 575 -30.51 -15.73 35.37
C PHE A 575 -30.98 -16.87 36.29
N THR A 576 -30.14 -17.41 37.17
CA THR A 576 -30.49 -18.57 38.02
C THR A 576 -30.79 -18.23 39.48
N GLU A 577 -31.60 -19.05 40.15
CA GLU A 577 -32.03 -18.79 41.55
C GLU A 577 -30.86 -18.65 42.52
N ASP A 578 -29.77 -19.39 42.31
CA ASP A 578 -28.63 -19.53 43.22
C ASP A 578 -27.30 -19.00 42.67
N TYR A 579 -27.33 -18.31 41.53
CA TYR A 579 -26.15 -17.79 40.82
C TYR A 579 -25.14 -18.87 40.39
N THR A 580 -25.61 -20.08 40.08
CA THR A 580 -24.82 -21.16 39.44
C THR A 580 -25.09 -21.27 37.93
N ASP A 581 -24.15 -21.83 37.17
CA ASP A 581 -24.30 -21.96 35.70
C ASP A 581 -25.29 -23.07 35.30
N ASP A 582 -25.53 -24.05 36.18
CA ASP A 582 -26.42 -25.19 36.01
C ASP A 582 -27.74 -25.08 36.80
N GLY A 583 -27.92 -24.01 37.59
CA GLY A 583 -29.12 -23.75 38.38
C GLY A 583 -30.40 -23.51 37.56
N GLU A 584 -31.54 -23.64 38.25
CA GLU A 584 -32.87 -23.33 37.70
C GLU A 584 -33.00 -21.83 37.40
N LEU A 585 -33.69 -21.48 36.31
CA LEU A 585 -33.92 -20.08 35.93
C LEU A 585 -34.90 -19.41 36.90
N VAL A 586 -34.66 -18.13 37.21
CA VAL A 586 -35.61 -17.30 37.98
C VAL A 586 -36.88 -17.00 37.19
N ASP A 587 -37.92 -16.52 37.87
CA ASP A 587 -39.11 -15.99 37.19
C ASP A 587 -38.89 -14.58 36.61
N ARG A 588 -39.77 -14.20 35.67
CA ARG A 588 -39.80 -12.88 35.02
C ARG A 588 -39.69 -11.73 36.02
N GLU A 589 -40.48 -11.77 37.10
CA GLU A 589 -40.57 -10.68 38.08
C GLU A 589 -39.28 -10.54 38.91
N THR A 590 -38.57 -11.65 39.14
CA THR A 590 -37.25 -11.66 39.76
C THR A 590 -36.19 -11.13 38.78
N MET A 591 -36.24 -11.54 37.51
CA MET A 591 -35.28 -11.07 36.51
C MET A 591 -35.45 -9.57 36.19
N LEU A 592 -36.67 -9.05 36.19
CA LEU A 592 -36.94 -7.61 36.05
C LEU A 592 -36.32 -6.80 37.19
N LYS A 593 -36.40 -7.27 38.44
CA LYS A 593 -35.73 -6.62 39.59
C LYS A 593 -34.20 -6.69 39.48
N ARG A 594 -33.66 -7.84 39.07
CA ARG A 594 -32.21 -8.01 38.85
C ARG A 594 -31.70 -7.09 37.74
N MET A 595 -32.45 -6.96 36.64
CA MET A 595 -32.17 -6.01 35.56
C MET A 595 -32.20 -4.57 36.08
N GLU A 596 -33.27 -4.16 36.77
CA GLU A 596 -33.39 -2.82 37.33
C GLU A 596 -32.23 -2.50 38.30
N SER A 597 -31.91 -3.44 39.18
CA SER A 597 -30.82 -3.29 40.16
C SER A 597 -29.45 -3.24 39.49
N TYR A 598 -29.19 -4.06 38.48
CA TYR A 598 -27.93 -4.04 37.73
C TYR A 598 -27.74 -2.70 37.00
N ILE A 599 -28.73 -2.29 36.20
CA ILE A 599 -28.72 -1.01 35.46
C ILE A 599 -28.52 0.17 36.42
N LYS A 600 -29.27 0.18 37.53
CA LYS A 600 -29.12 1.18 38.58
C LYS A 600 -27.70 1.20 39.17
N SER A 601 -27.15 0.06 39.58
CA SER A 601 -25.85 -0.02 40.21
C SER A 601 -24.72 0.45 39.29
N VAL A 602 -24.79 0.12 37.99
CA VAL A 602 -23.81 0.56 36.99
C VAL A 602 -23.94 2.07 36.74
N LEU A 603 -25.12 2.58 36.40
CA LEU A 603 -25.30 4.00 36.07
C LEU A 603 -25.01 4.92 37.27
N THR A 604 -25.50 4.56 38.46
CA THR A 604 -25.27 5.38 39.68
C THR A 604 -23.85 5.25 40.23
N TYR A 605 -23.07 4.21 39.87
CA TYR A 605 -21.64 4.18 40.14
C TYR A 605 -20.92 5.25 39.33
N PHE A 606 -21.10 5.28 38.00
CA PHE A 606 -20.46 6.27 37.15
C PHE A 606 -20.92 7.70 37.47
N GLU A 607 -22.21 7.94 37.69
CA GLU A 607 -22.71 9.27 38.10
C GLU A 607 -22.04 9.77 39.40
N LYS A 608 -21.82 8.87 40.37
CA LYS A 608 -21.39 9.24 41.73
C LYS A 608 -19.88 9.28 41.93
N GLU A 609 -19.16 8.31 41.38
CA GLU A 609 -17.70 8.20 41.54
C GLU A 609 -16.95 8.89 40.38
N HIS A 610 -17.53 8.93 39.18
CA HIS A 610 -16.91 9.44 37.93
C HIS A 610 -17.81 10.44 37.17
N PRO A 611 -18.31 11.51 37.82
CA PRO A 611 -19.28 12.44 37.23
C PRO A 611 -18.78 13.09 35.94
N GLY A 612 -19.59 13.04 34.88
CA GLY A 612 -19.27 13.57 33.55
C GLY A 612 -18.39 12.67 32.66
N LEU A 613 -17.93 11.53 33.15
CA LEU A 613 -17.09 10.59 32.37
C LEU A 613 -17.89 9.91 31.26
N ILE A 614 -19.06 9.35 31.57
CA ILE A 614 -19.94 8.69 30.60
C ILE A 614 -20.84 9.72 29.93
N TYR A 615 -20.75 9.85 28.60
CA TYR A 615 -21.64 10.73 27.81
C TYR A 615 -22.75 9.97 27.06
N ALA A 616 -22.53 8.70 26.76
CA ALA A 616 -23.45 7.84 26.03
C ALA A 616 -23.46 6.42 26.64
N VAL A 617 -24.63 5.78 26.61
CA VAL A 617 -24.87 4.45 27.18
C VAL A 617 -25.57 3.58 26.14
N ASP A 618 -24.92 2.51 25.71
CA ASP A 618 -25.57 1.45 24.92
C ASP A 618 -26.42 0.61 25.89
N VAL A 619 -27.69 1.00 26.06
CA VAL A 619 -28.61 0.39 27.03
C VAL A 619 -28.99 -1.03 26.61
N VAL A 620 -29.24 -1.22 25.32
CA VAL A 620 -29.57 -2.52 24.73
C VAL A 620 -28.77 -2.70 23.44
N ASN A 621 -28.09 -3.84 23.34
CA ASN A 621 -27.31 -4.22 22.17
C ASN A 621 -28.01 -5.38 21.42
N GLU A 622 -28.15 -5.24 20.10
CA GLU A 622 -28.53 -6.30 19.15
C GLU A 622 -29.83 -7.06 19.49
N ALA A 623 -30.87 -6.34 19.90
CA ALA A 623 -32.17 -6.91 20.25
C ALA A 623 -33.02 -7.35 19.05
N PHE A 624 -32.69 -6.92 17.82
CA PHE A 624 -33.50 -7.18 16.63
C PHE A 624 -32.74 -7.98 15.56
N ASP A 625 -33.38 -9.01 15.01
CA ASP A 625 -32.80 -9.92 14.03
C ASP A 625 -33.90 -10.52 13.12
N VAL A 626 -33.65 -10.55 11.81
CA VAL A 626 -34.61 -11.05 10.80
C VAL A 626 -34.62 -12.58 10.65
N GLY A 627 -33.59 -13.28 11.14
CA GLY A 627 -33.46 -14.74 11.07
C GLY A 627 -33.57 -15.43 12.43
N ASP A 628 -33.07 -14.80 13.49
CA ASP A 628 -33.03 -15.33 14.86
C ASP A 628 -34.05 -14.66 15.81
N GLY A 629 -34.92 -13.80 15.26
CA GLY A 629 -36.03 -13.13 15.95
C GLY A 629 -37.37 -13.87 15.95
N ASP A 630 -38.33 -13.32 16.70
CA ASP A 630 -39.73 -13.74 16.73
C ASP A 630 -40.54 -13.19 15.52
N GLU A 631 -41.88 -13.28 15.57
CA GLU A 631 -42.74 -12.77 14.49
C GLU A 631 -42.68 -11.23 14.29
N ASN A 632 -42.08 -10.50 15.23
CA ASN A 632 -41.83 -9.06 15.19
C ASN A 632 -40.33 -8.74 15.11
N GLY A 633 -39.49 -9.74 14.79
CA GLY A 633 -38.04 -9.64 14.67
C GLY A 633 -37.27 -9.41 15.98
N ILE A 634 -37.90 -9.61 17.14
CA ILE A 634 -37.24 -9.48 18.46
C ILE A 634 -36.40 -10.75 18.70
N ARG A 635 -35.08 -10.62 18.86
CA ARG A 635 -34.12 -11.74 18.99
C ARG A 635 -34.55 -12.71 20.09
N GLN A 636 -34.99 -13.91 19.69
CA GLN A 636 -35.47 -14.96 20.58
C GLN A 636 -34.41 -16.03 20.84
N LYS A 637 -33.68 -16.43 19.79
CA LYS A 637 -32.75 -17.55 19.85
C LYS A 637 -31.50 -17.20 20.66
N ASN A 638 -31.08 -18.13 21.53
CA ASN A 638 -29.94 -17.99 22.43
C ASN A 638 -29.99 -16.73 23.33
N ASN A 639 -31.19 -16.19 23.60
CA ASN A 639 -31.36 -14.96 24.36
C ASN A 639 -32.10 -15.21 25.69
N LEU A 640 -31.36 -15.30 26.79
CA LEU A 640 -31.92 -15.52 28.12
C LEU A 640 -32.81 -14.36 28.60
N TRP A 641 -32.62 -13.14 28.10
CA TRP A 641 -33.54 -12.04 28.36
C TRP A 641 -34.92 -12.31 27.75
N TYR A 642 -34.97 -12.77 26.50
CA TYR A 642 -36.22 -13.17 25.87
C TYR A 642 -36.83 -14.39 26.55
N GLU A 643 -36.04 -15.40 26.91
CA GLU A 643 -36.54 -16.63 27.56
C GLU A 643 -37.15 -16.38 28.94
N VAL A 644 -36.47 -15.59 29.79
CA VAL A 644 -36.85 -15.38 31.18
C VAL A 644 -37.79 -14.19 31.37
N VAL A 645 -37.54 -13.06 30.69
CA VAL A 645 -38.41 -11.88 30.77
C VAL A 645 -39.54 -11.98 29.74
N GLY A 646 -39.22 -12.22 28.48
CA GLY A 646 -40.15 -12.14 27.35
C GLY A 646 -39.84 -10.98 26.39
N PRO A 647 -40.63 -10.79 25.31
CA PRO A 647 -40.30 -9.88 24.21
C PRO A 647 -40.12 -8.41 24.60
N ASP A 648 -40.74 -7.93 25.70
CA ASP A 648 -40.61 -6.54 26.16
C ASP A 648 -39.33 -6.27 26.98
N TYR A 649 -38.36 -7.20 27.04
CA TYR A 649 -37.13 -7.03 27.83
C TYR A 649 -36.35 -5.74 27.51
N TYR A 650 -36.26 -5.37 26.22
CA TYR A 650 -35.57 -4.15 25.79
C TYR A 650 -36.31 -2.88 26.25
N VAL A 651 -37.64 -2.86 26.19
CA VAL A 651 -38.48 -1.74 26.68
C VAL A 651 -38.26 -1.53 28.19
N ARG A 652 -38.09 -2.61 28.96
CA ARG A 652 -37.80 -2.56 30.40
C ARG A 652 -36.39 -2.06 30.69
N ALA A 653 -35.40 -2.47 29.91
CA ALA A 653 -34.04 -1.95 30.03
C ALA A 653 -34.00 -0.42 29.86
N PHE A 654 -34.69 0.13 28.84
CA PHE A 654 -34.82 1.58 28.66
C PHE A 654 -35.64 2.27 29.76
N GLU A 655 -36.73 1.65 30.26
CA GLU A 655 -37.49 2.15 31.42
C GLU A 655 -36.58 2.35 32.65
N TYR A 656 -35.70 1.39 32.90
CA TYR A 656 -34.77 1.42 34.03
C TYR A 656 -33.59 2.37 33.78
N ALA A 657 -33.02 2.40 32.57
CA ALA A 657 -31.93 3.31 32.24
C ALA A 657 -32.38 4.78 32.35
N ASN A 658 -33.53 5.14 31.76
CA ASN A 658 -34.13 6.48 31.87
C ASN A 658 -34.44 6.89 33.33
N LYS A 659 -34.58 5.94 34.25
CA LYS A 659 -34.84 6.21 35.68
C LYS A 659 -33.58 6.53 36.48
N TYR A 660 -32.40 6.11 36.00
CA TYR A 660 -31.13 6.15 36.77
C TYR A 660 -29.96 6.80 36.02
N ALA A 661 -30.09 7.09 34.74
CA ALA A 661 -29.16 7.92 33.99
C ALA A 661 -29.25 9.38 34.46
N SER A 662 -28.11 10.09 34.43
CA SER A 662 -28.08 11.54 34.64
C SER A 662 -28.41 12.28 33.34
N ASP A 663 -28.72 13.58 33.43
CA ASP A 663 -28.95 14.45 32.26
C ASP A 663 -27.72 14.55 31.31
N GLU A 664 -26.56 14.00 31.70
CA GLU A 664 -25.32 13.96 30.90
C GLU A 664 -25.14 12.63 30.13
N MET A 665 -25.93 11.60 30.44
CA MET A 665 -25.85 10.27 29.85
C MET A 665 -26.95 10.06 28.79
N THR A 666 -26.59 10.19 27.52
CA THR A 666 -27.50 9.91 26.39
C THR A 666 -27.74 8.41 26.20
N LEU A 667 -28.99 7.99 25.98
CA LEU A 667 -29.39 6.58 25.95
C LEU A 667 -29.56 6.05 24.52
N PHE A 668 -28.83 4.97 24.22
CA PHE A 668 -28.74 4.39 22.88
C PHE A 668 -29.27 2.96 22.81
N TYR A 669 -29.91 2.64 21.68
CA TYR A 669 -30.01 1.29 21.14
C TYR A 669 -28.86 1.06 20.15
N ASN A 670 -28.10 -0.02 20.25
CA ASN A 670 -26.92 -0.27 19.41
C ASN A 670 -27.03 -1.60 18.64
N ASP A 671 -26.66 -1.65 17.35
CA ASP A 671 -26.86 -2.85 16.52
C ASP A 671 -26.02 -2.91 15.23
N TYR A 672 -25.64 -4.13 14.81
CA TYR A 672 -25.03 -4.42 13.50
C TYR A 672 -26.09 -4.53 12.39
N SER A 673 -25.63 -4.48 11.13
CA SER A 673 -26.47 -4.64 9.94
C SER A 673 -27.72 -3.74 9.92
N CYS A 674 -27.64 -2.56 10.55
CA CYS A 674 -28.73 -1.56 10.57
C CYS A 674 -29.27 -1.29 9.16
N MET A 675 -28.39 -1.27 8.15
CA MET A 675 -28.69 -1.13 6.72
C MET A 675 -29.78 -2.08 6.18
N TRP A 676 -29.94 -3.26 6.80
CA TRP A 676 -30.93 -4.28 6.43
C TRP A 676 -32.07 -4.39 7.46
N LYS A 677 -32.01 -3.63 8.54
CA LYS A 677 -32.94 -3.68 9.71
C LYS A 677 -33.58 -2.33 10.05
N GLY A 678 -33.33 -1.25 9.30
CA GLY A 678 -33.76 0.11 9.64
C GLY A 678 -35.24 0.23 10.01
N ASP A 679 -36.15 -0.25 9.15
CA ASP A 679 -37.59 -0.22 9.41
C ASP A 679 -37.96 -1.04 10.66
N LEU A 680 -37.38 -2.24 10.82
CA LEU A 680 -37.60 -3.13 11.97
C LEU A 680 -37.18 -2.49 13.30
N ILE A 681 -36.05 -1.78 13.30
CA ILE A 681 -35.51 -1.04 14.45
C ILE A 681 -36.45 0.13 14.80
N LEU A 682 -36.86 0.92 13.80
CA LEU A 682 -37.78 2.05 13.99
C LEU A 682 -39.16 1.61 14.52
N GLU A 683 -39.72 0.52 13.97
CA GLU A 683 -41.02 -0.02 14.40
C GLU A 683 -40.96 -0.49 15.87
N ASN A 684 -39.96 -1.27 16.25
CA ASN A 684 -39.84 -1.79 17.63
C ASN A 684 -39.46 -0.71 18.65
N LEU A 685 -38.63 0.28 18.31
CA LEU A 685 -38.24 1.34 19.23
C LEU A 685 -39.30 2.45 19.38
N SER A 686 -40.35 2.46 18.55
CA SER A 686 -41.40 3.48 18.56
C SER A 686 -42.02 3.73 19.95
N GLU A 687 -42.39 2.68 20.70
CA GLU A 687 -42.94 2.81 22.06
C GLU A 687 -41.92 3.43 23.04
N VAL A 688 -40.63 3.11 22.90
CA VAL A 688 -39.56 3.63 23.75
C VAL A 688 -39.33 5.12 23.47
N LYS A 689 -39.38 5.51 22.19
CA LYS A 689 -39.22 6.89 21.74
C LYS A 689 -40.43 7.76 22.09
N GLU A 690 -41.65 7.26 21.95
CA GLU A 690 -42.87 7.98 22.36
C GLU A 690 -42.91 8.31 23.86
N LYS A 691 -42.28 7.47 24.70
CA LYS A 691 -42.13 7.72 26.14
C LYS A 691 -40.95 8.64 26.49
N GLY A 692 -40.06 8.92 25.54
CA GLY A 692 -38.84 9.69 25.76
C GLY A 692 -37.79 8.95 26.59
N TRP A 693 -37.69 7.61 26.45
CA TRP A 693 -36.72 6.78 27.19
C TRP A 693 -35.46 6.43 26.38
N ILE A 694 -35.35 6.94 25.16
CA ILE A 694 -34.24 6.71 24.23
C ILE A 694 -33.96 7.98 23.42
N ASP A 695 -32.69 8.34 23.34
CA ASP A 695 -32.22 9.51 22.62
C ASP A 695 -31.83 9.15 21.19
N GLY A 696 -31.01 8.09 21.04
CA GLY A 696 -30.34 7.77 19.79
C GLY A 696 -30.24 6.29 19.41
N ILE A 697 -29.74 6.06 18.20
CA ILE A 697 -29.42 4.76 17.63
C ILE A 697 -27.92 4.71 17.27
N GLY A 698 -27.23 3.72 17.80
CA GLY A 698 -25.84 3.39 17.51
C GLY A 698 -25.80 2.41 16.34
N MET A 699 -25.11 2.79 15.28
CA MET A 699 -24.87 1.93 14.13
C MET A 699 -23.47 1.36 14.26
N GLN A 700 -23.37 0.07 14.61
CA GLN A 700 -22.08 -0.58 14.87
C GLN A 700 -21.11 -0.35 13.70
N SER A 701 -21.57 -0.51 12.45
CA SER A 701 -20.75 -0.22 11.27
C SER A 701 -19.56 -1.18 11.07
N HIS A 702 -19.72 -2.45 11.48
CA HIS A 702 -18.88 -3.54 10.97
C HIS A 702 -19.16 -3.76 9.48
N LEU A 703 -18.28 -3.26 8.63
CA LEU A 703 -18.43 -3.26 7.17
C LEU A 703 -17.33 -4.10 6.49
N SER A 704 -17.36 -4.14 5.17
CA SER A 704 -16.36 -4.74 4.29
C SER A 704 -16.14 -3.85 3.08
N THR A 705 -15.08 -4.12 2.31
CA THR A 705 -14.79 -3.51 1.00
C THR A 705 -15.89 -3.71 -0.06
N SER A 706 -16.97 -4.44 0.25
CA SER A 706 -18.09 -4.75 -0.64
C SER A 706 -19.45 -4.21 -0.19
N ASP A 707 -19.52 -3.52 0.95
CA ASP A 707 -20.79 -2.97 1.46
C ASP A 707 -21.20 -1.66 0.76
N ASP A 708 -22.51 -1.44 0.70
CA ASP A 708 -23.14 -0.30 0.03
C ASP A 708 -23.21 0.91 0.98
N ILE A 709 -22.24 1.82 0.87
CA ILE A 709 -22.15 2.99 1.75
C ILE A 709 -23.32 3.97 1.56
N ASP A 710 -23.86 4.11 0.35
CA ASP A 710 -25.04 4.94 0.08
C ASP A 710 -26.26 4.41 0.82
N LYS A 711 -26.46 3.08 0.80
CA LYS A 711 -27.55 2.41 1.52
C LYS A 711 -27.37 2.49 3.04
N PHE A 712 -26.13 2.48 3.54
CA PHE A 712 -25.84 2.73 4.95
C PHE A 712 -26.24 4.15 5.34
N LEU A 713 -25.83 5.17 4.57
CA LEU A 713 -26.11 6.58 4.82
C LEU A 713 -27.62 6.92 4.68
N GLU A 714 -28.33 6.29 3.74
CA GLU A 714 -29.80 6.37 3.65
C GLU A 714 -30.46 5.88 4.95
N THR A 715 -29.92 4.81 5.55
CA THR A 715 -30.43 4.24 6.80
C THR A 715 -30.10 5.11 8.02
N ALA A 716 -28.88 5.67 8.08
CA ALA A 716 -28.53 6.67 9.09
C ALA A 716 -29.48 7.88 9.01
N LYS A 717 -29.77 8.34 7.79
CA LYS A 717 -30.71 9.43 7.53
C LYS A 717 -32.15 9.12 7.98
N SER A 718 -32.65 7.89 7.79
CA SER A 718 -34.01 7.55 8.22
C SER A 718 -34.16 7.57 9.75
N PHE A 719 -33.13 7.15 10.49
CA PHE A 719 -33.09 7.29 11.96
C PHE A 719 -33.07 8.76 12.39
N LEU A 720 -32.28 9.61 11.73
CA LEU A 720 -32.21 11.04 11.99
C LEU A 720 -33.54 11.76 11.67
N GLU A 721 -34.22 11.39 10.57
CA GLU A 721 -35.54 11.91 10.20
C GLU A 721 -36.66 11.45 11.14
N ALA A 722 -36.53 10.26 11.74
CA ALA A 722 -37.39 9.80 12.83
C ALA A 722 -37.10 10.48 14.19
N GLY A 723 -36.12 11.40 14.25
CA GLY A 723 -35.81 12.22 15.43
C GLY A 723 -34.93 11.54 16.47
N TYR A 724 -34.14 10.54 16.07
CA TYR A 724 -33.08 9.97 16.90
C TYR A 724 -31.77 10.75 16.71
N GLU A 725 -30.93 10.75 17.74
CA GLU A 725 -29.49 10.96 17.57
C GLU A 725 -28.87 9.75 16.87
N VAL A 726 -27.82 9.93 16.05
CA VAL A 726 -27.07 8.81 15.46
C VAL A 726 -25.59 8.92 15.78
N GLN A 727 -25.01 7.78 16.15
CA GLN A 727 -23.58 7.59 16.32
C GLN A 727 -23.12 6.39 15.49
N GLY A 728 -21.96 6.52 14.84
CA GLY A 728 -21.18 5.37 14.40
C GLY A 728 -20.42 4.81 15.60
N THR A 729 -20.64 3.55 15.97
CA THR A 729 -20.26 3.06 17.31
C THR A 729 -19.13 2.04 17.33
N GLU A 730 -18.94 1.26 16.26
CA GLU A 730 -18.01 0.12 16.20
C GLU A 730 -17.38 -0.03 14.80
N LEU A 731 -17.01 1.10 14.16
CA LEU A 731 -16.56 1.14 12.76
C LEU A 731 -15.27 0.36 12.54
N ASP A 732 -15.37 -0.68 11.70
CA ASP A 732 -14.25 -1.39 11.10
C ASP A 732 -14.62 -1.83 9.67
N ILE A 733 -13.69 -1.76 8.72
CA ILE A 733 -13.95 -2.07 7.30
C ILE A 733 -13.04 -3.21 6.84
N GLY A 734 -13.55 -4.44 6.90
CA GLY A 734 -12.78 -5.64 6.62
C GLY A 734 -12.22 -5.76 5.21
N VAL A 735 -10.89 -5.85 5.12
CA VAL A 735 -10.13 -6.31 3.94
C VAL A 735 -9.84 -7.80 4.10
N LYS A 736 -10.34 -8.63 3.17
CA LYS A 736 -10.21 -10.10 3.19
C LYS A 736 -9.11 -10.66 2.28
N SER A 737 -8.53 -9.82 1.44
CA SER A 737 -7.41 -10.15 0.57
C SER A 737 -6.48 -8.95 0.55
N SER A 738 -5.22 -9.16 0.95
CA SER A 738 -4.24 -8.10 1.21
C SER A 738 -3.65 -7.55 -0.09
N THR A 739 -4.51 -7.01 -0.95
CA THR A 739 -4.15 -6.38 -2.22
C THR A 739 -4.33 -4.87 -2.15
N ASN A 740 -3.48 -4.12 -2.85
CA ASN A 740 -3.57 -2.67 -2.93
C ASN A 740 -4.96 -2.18 -3.40
N ALA A 741 -5.60 -2.90 -4.32
CA ALA A 741 -6.96 -2.59 -4.78
C ALA A 741 -8.03 -2.74 -3.68
N GLU A 742 -7.89 -3.67 -2.73
CA GLU A 742 -8.80 -3.79 -1.58
C GLU A 742 -8.48 -2.75 -0.51
N TYR A 743 -7.21 -2.40 -0.28
CA TYR A 743 -6.84 -1.30 0.61
C TYR A 743 -7.28 0.07 0.10
N GLN A 744 -7.22 0.31 -1.22
CA GLN A 744 -7.80 1.51 -1.82
C GLN A 744 -9.32 1.56 -1.64
N LYS A 745 -10.05 0.46 -1.87
CA LYS A 745 -11.49 0.40 -1.59
C LYS A 745 -11.81 0.64 -0.12
N GLN A 746 -10.99 0.10 0.80
CA GLN A 746 -11.12 0.38 2.24
C GLN A 746 -10.95 1.88 2.49
N ALA A 747 -9.95 2.53 1.88
CA ALA A 747 -9.72 3.96 2.02
C ALA A 747 -10.88 4.80 1.45
N ASP A 748 -11.35 4.48 0.25
CA ASP A 748 -12.49 5.13 -0.41
C ASP A 748 -13.77 5.00 0.43
N LEU A 749 -14.02 3.82 1.03
CA LEU A 749 -15.18 3.58 1.90
C LEU A 749 -15.07 4.28 3.25
N TYR A 750 -13.89 4.32 3.86
CA TYR A 750 -13.66 5.11 5.08
C TYR A 750 -13.90 6.59 4.81
N LYS A 751 -13.41 7.12 3.68
CA LYS A 751 -13.66 8.50 3.22
C LYS A 751 -15.14 8.77 3.03
N ALA A 752 -15.83 7.96 2.22
CA ALA A 752 -17.27 8.11 1.96
C ALA A 752 -18.12 8.01 3.25
N TYR A 753 -17.74 7.16 4.21
CA TYR A 753 -18.40 7.08 5.52
C TYR A 753 -18.28 8.38 6.30
N PHE A 754 -17.06 8.90 6.48
CA PHE A 754 -16.81 10.12 7.24
C PHE A 754 -17.43 11.35 6.57
N GLU A 755 -17.30 11.47 5.25
CA GLU A 755 -17.90 12.55 4.45
C GLU A 755 -19.43 12.52 4.54
N GLY A 756 -20.07 11.36 4.33
CA GLY A 756 -21.53 11.23 4.37
C GLY A 756 -22.11 11.53 5.76
N MET A 757 -21.45 11.06 6.82
CA MET A 757 -21.85 11.35 8.20
C MET A 757 -21.66 12.84 8.55
N LEU A 758 -20.59 13.47 8.06
CA LEU A 758 -20.37 14.90 8.17
C LEU A 758 -21.39 15.71 7.35
N GLU A 759 -21.77 15.26 6.15
CA GLU A 759 -22.78 15.93 5.32
C GLU A 759 -24.15 15.90 6.00
N LEU A 760 -24.57 14.76 6.56
CA LEU A 760 -25.78 14.66 7.37
C LEU A 760 -25.75 15.63 8.56
N LYS A 761 -24.60 15.75 9.24
CA LYS A 761 -24.45 16.75 10.31
C LYS A 761 -24.60 18.19 9.79
N ASN A 762 -23.96 18.50 8.67
CA ASN A 762 -23.98 19.83 8.04
C ASN A 762 -25.37 20.20 7.46
N GLN A 763 -26.18 19.20 7.08
CA GLN A 763 -27.61 19.37 6.78
C GLN A 763 -28.47 19.69 8.03
N GLY A 764 -27.89 19.63 9.23
CA GLY A 764 -28.52 19.99 10.50
C GLY A 764 -29.09 18.80 11.29
N TYR A 765 -28.78 17.57 10.90
CA TYR A 765 -29.19 16.38 11.64
C TYR A 765 -28.26 16.09 12.84
N ASN A 766 -28.77 15.39 13.86
CA ASN A 766 -28.04 15.12 15.10
C ASN A 766 -27.11 13.90 14.99
N VAL A 767 -26.00 14.06 14.25
CA VAL A 767 -24.87 13.13 14.23
C VAL A 767 -23.81 13.61 15.22
N THR A 768 -23.41 12.78 16.19
CA THR A 768 -22.63 13.25 17.37
C THR A 768 -21.32 12.49 17.65
N SER A 769 -21.16 11.27 17.14
CA SER A 769 -19.92 10.48 17.32
C SER A 769 -19.67 9.53 16.15
N ILE A 770 -18.39 9.30 15.84
CA ILE A 770 -17.90 8.14 15.07
C ILE A 770 -16.84 7.46 15.92
N THR A 771 -16.95 6.14 16.11
CA THR A 771 -16.05 5.33 16.95
C THR A 771 -15.49 4.18 16.12
N VAL A 772 -14.16 4.03 16.13
CA VAL A 772 -13.43 2.98 15.42
C VAL A 772 -13.17 1.79 16.37
N TRP A 773 -13.42 0.55 15.92
CA TRP A 773 -13.42 -0.63 16.80
C TRP A 773 -12.06 -1.34 16.94
N GLY A 774 -11.07 -0.56 17.36
CA GLY A 774 -9.70 -0.99 17.63
C GLY A 774 -8.69 0.12 17.33
N ILE A 775 -7.49 0.03 17.90
CA ILE A 775 -6.43 1.04 17.69
C ILE A 775 -5.59 0.77 16.44
N ASP A 776 -5.34 -0.51 16.11
CA ASP A 776 -4.54 -0.93 14.96
C ASP A 776 -4.90 -2.37 14.51
N ASP A 777 -4.43 -2.77 13.32
CA ASP A 777 -4.69 -4.10 12.74
C ASP A 777 -4.06 -5.29 13.53
N ALA A 778 -3.32 -5.05 14.62
CA ALA A 778 -2.89 -6.09 15.56
C ALA A 778 -3.82 -6.20 16.79
N HIS A 779 -4.63 -5.17 17.05
CA HIS A 779 -5.58 -5.02 18.16
C HIS A 779 -7.02 -4.89 17.64
N THR A 780 -7.42 -5.82 16.76
CA THR A 780 -8.79 -5.98 16.27
C THR A 780 -9.36 -7.36 16.62
N TRP A 781 -10.68 -7.42 16.82
CA TRP A 781 -11.42 -8.68 16.99
C TRP A 781 -11.55 -9.49 15.69
N ARG A 782 -11.37 -8.85 14.52
CA ARG A 782 -11.52 -9.46 13.18
C ARG A 782 -10.26 -10.21 12.76
N SER A 783 -10.01 -11.34 13.42
CA SER A 783 -8.84 -12.20 13.19
C SER A 783 -8.64 -12.57 11.71
N GLY A 784 -7.54 -12.09 11.12
CA GLY A 784 -7.13 -12.41 9.75
C GLY A 784 -7.60 -11.41 8.69
N GLU A 785 -8.18 -10.28 9.10
CA GLU A 785 -8.46 -9.11 8.27
C GLU A 785 -7.62 -7.93 8.79
N ASP A 786 -7.44 -6.89 7.97
CA ASP A 786 -6.69 -5.66 8.31
C ASP A 786 -7.65 -4.44 8.24
N PRO A 787 -8.58 -4.28 9.21
CA PRO A 787 -9.81 -3.52 9.00
C PRO A 787 -9.79 -2.07 9.53
N LEU A 788 -8.69 -1.62 10.13
CA LEU A 788 -8.62 -0.34 10.88
C LEU A 788 -7.77 0.72 10.15
N LEU A 789 -7.61 1.88 10.78
CA LEU A 789 -6.91 3.05 10.23
C LEU A 789 -5.37 2.99 10.38
N PHE A 790 -4.85 2.14 11.27
CA PHE A 790 -3.43 1.98 11.53
C PHE A 790 -2.98 0.54 11.28
N ASP A 791 -1.81 0.37 10.67
CA ASP A 791 -1.17 -0.93 10.45
C ASP A 791 -0.70 -1.57 11.77
N LYS A 792 -0.24 -2.82 11.70
CA LYS A 792 0.22 -3.60 12.86
C LYS A 792 1.44 -3.02 13.60
N ASP A 793 2.08 -1.97 13.06
CA ASP A 793 3.18 -1.20 13.66
C ASP A 793 2.74 0.24 14.06
N LEU A 794 1.44 0.51 14.17
CA LEU A 794 0.83 1.83 14.43
C LEU A 794 1.08 2.90 13.36
N LYS A 795 1.41 2.52 12.11
CA LYS A 795 1.54 3.49 11.01
C LYS A 795 0.18 3.79 10.39
N LYS A 796 -0.09 5.08 10.12
CA LYS A 796 -1.27 5.56 9.39
C LYS A 796 -1.35 4.85 8.02
N LYS A 797 -2.47 4.18 7.73
CA LYS A 797 -2.77 3.54 6.42
C LYS A 797 -3.37 4.56 5.44
N ASP A 798 -3.51 4.18 4.17
CA ASP A 798 -4.21 5.02 3.17
C ASP A 798 -5.62 5.39 3.61
N ALA A 799 -6.32 4.48 4.32
CA ALA A 799 -7.62 4.75 4.92
C ALA A 799 -7.62 5.83 6.00
N TYR A 800 -6.51 6.03 6.71
CA TYR A 800 -6.35 7.17 7.62
C TYR A 800 -6.16 8.46 6.83
N TYR A 801 -5.32 8.46 5.79
CA TYR A 801 -5.06 9.67 5.02
C TYR A 801 -6.29 10.13 4.23
N ALA A 802 -7.04 9.19 3.63
CA ALA A 802 -8.25 9.48 2.87
C ALA A 802 -9.33 10.22 3.69
N ILE A 803 -9.43 9.97 5.00
CA ILE A 803 -10.38 10.67 5.89
C ILE A 803 -9.85 12.01 6.44
N ILE A 804 -8.61 12.41 6.17
CA ILE A 804 -8.09 13.74 6.57
C ILE A 804 -7.68 14.63 5.39
N GLU A 805 -7.76 14.12 4.16
CA GLU A 805 -7.26 14.76 2.94
C GLU A 805 -7.97 16.07 2.57
N ASP A 806 -9.31 16.12 2.63
CA ASP A 806 -10.13 17.19 1.99
C ASP A 806 -10.59 18.32 2.94
N TYR A 807 -10.10 18.38 4.19
CA TYR A 807 -10.55 19.39 5.17
C TYR A 807 -10.16 20.85 4.84
N GLU A 808 -9.21 21.08 3.92
CA GLU A 808 -8.82 22.43 3.49
C GLU A 808 -9.53 22.95 2.23
N SER A 809 -10.59 22.25 1.75
CA SER A 809 -11.40 22.65 0.58
C SER A 809 -12.68 23.44 0.90
#